data_AF-A0A2N2YHB3-F1
#
_entry.id   AF-A0A2N2YHB3-F1
#
_cell.length_a   1.000
_cell.length_b   1.000
_cell.length_c   1.000
_cell.angle_alpha   90.00
_cell.angle_beta   90.00
_cell.angle_gamma   90.00
#
_symmetry.space_group_name_H-M   'P 1'
#
loop_
_entity.id
_entity.type
_entity.pdbx_description
1 polymer ?
#
loop_
_entity_poly.entity_id
_entity_poly.type
_entity_poly.pdbx_seq_one_letter_code
_entity_poly.pdbx_strand_id
1 'polypeptide(L)'
;MKKTRLFLSMLTLLCLHNVMYAAVKTSFQSGNFSDPATWVGGAPAPWDDIVIATGHTVTLDANVTVFDITIQAGAILDNSTYIITIDNGLASGNPIYTNNGTHNGTGNIITYSNYDTEITGSGITNCTFEIVNYGLKPLNDCNLTINGNIQHQNPGNTGMNGKYFIQMSSGTLTINGNLITDATFGAVAITTSGTITVNGNVSLLGSPEGGSGATITNSGTINISGDLTLGPLSSYCQNDGSMIIGGDLLGSGLGDSYFWNGFNANLKLGGNVFPDPFGGLFFGIIEPAGGSSTEPNTIEYNGVSAQTIRVPDDAAYSNLIINNPAGVSMNSAIAVNGDLIVKPGAALTVDPAGTLAVTGAFTLQSDATGTGSFITSSATAASIQRYVSGYTDATHGWHLLSTPVAAQAISAFHTPGSTDDFYKWDEPTDTWINRIADGGGLNGSFETNFGVGTGYLVSYAATDTKTFSGSLNVSNASASGLSYTGASTAAGWHLLGNPFSSALTWNDGNWNLSNVDANCQIWNEANASYSVILPNGIIPSMNGFMAHASVDGASLTIPKDSRTHNATNWYKNAEQIAQIVLTVRDTDGQTAQPTIIRFEPGATNGYDCQYDSYFLPGFAPMFYSNSQQKSYALNTLSELSQGLTIPLGFVKNAGYQFVIELTENIRGQELYLTDKQTLQTVKLNDGPYVFGAEQSDNPDRFELHFGVVGIDDNTLADASLHAWVSNGQFYLQNEQGPVTLMVSDLQGRTLLKSNIATSGIYSQPINLTTGIYLVSVQTADSFKSMKIFVR
;
A
#
# COMPACT_ATOMS: atom_id res chain seq x y z
N MET A 1 -16.39 86.66 -49.36
CA MET A 1 -16.42 86.18 -47.95
C MET A 1 -17.29 84.92 -47.74
N LYS A 2 -17.36 83.97 -48.71
CA LYS A 2 -18.13 82.70 -48.59
C LYS A 2 -17.36 81.43 -48.95
N LYS A 3 -16.12 81.51 -49.46
CA LYS A 3 -15.30 80.33 -49.84
C LYS A 3 -14.28 79.88 -48.77
N THR A 4 -14.01 80.70 -47.76
CA THR A 4 -13.03 80.39 -46.70
C THR A 4 -13.63 79.60 -45.53
N ARG A 5 -14.97 79.58 -45.38
CA ARG A 5 -15.64 78.82 -44.31
C ARG A 5 -15.88 77.35 -44.63
N LEU A 6 -15.90 76.96 -45.91
CA LEU A 6 -16.09 75.56 -46.32
C LEU A 6 -14.79 74.76 -46.23
N PHE A 7 -13.63 75.39 -46.45
CA PHE A 7 -12.32 74.73 -46.32
C PHE A 7 -11.92 74.53 -44.86
N LEU A 8 -12.33 75.44 -43.96
CA LEU A 8 -12.06 75.30 -42.53
C LEU A 8 -12.97 74.23 -41.88
N SER A 9 -14.20 74.04 -42.38
CA SER A 9 -15.08 72.95 -41.90
C SER A 9 -14.71 71.58 -42.45
N MET A 10 -14.07 71.50 -43.63
CA MET A 10 -13.60 70.24 -44.20
C MET A 10 -12.25 69.81 -43.61
N LEU A 11 -11.40 70.76 -43.19
CA LEU A 11 -10.15 70.47 -42.47
C LEU A 11 -10.38 70.09 -41.01
N THR A 12 -11.39 70.65 -40.32
CA THR A 12 -11.79 70.16 -38.99
C THR A 12 -12.51 68.82 -39.03
N LEU A 13 -13.20 68.45 -40.13
CA LEU A 13 -13.79 67.12 -40.29
C LEU A 13 -12.74 66.04 -40.66
N LEU A 14 -11.66 66.42 -41.36
CA LEU A 14 -10.54 65.52 -41.68
C LEU A 14 -9.60 65.29 -40.48
N CYS A 15 -9.46 66.27 -39.57
CA CYS A 15 -8.68 66.09 -38.34
C CYS A 15 -9.40 65.28 -37.25
N LEU A 16 -10.70 64.99 -37.41
CA LEU A 16 -11.50 64.17 -36.49
C LEU A 16 -11.56 62.67 -36.89
N HIS A 17 -10.86 62.26 -37.95
CA HIS A 17 -10.79 60.87 -38.41
C HIS A 17 -9.37 60.29 -38.35
N ASN A 18 -8.48 60.84 -37.51
CA ASN A 18 -7.36 60.03 -37.04
C ASN A 18 -7.99 58.94 -36.17
N VAL A 19 -8.19 57.76 -36.76
CA VAL A 19 -8.28 56.51 -36.01
C VAL A 19 -7.02 56.51 -35.14
N MET A 20 -7.16 56.84 -33.85
CA MET A 20 -6.03 56.78 -32.92
C MET A 20 -5.61 55.32 -32.91
N TYR A 21 -4.44 55.04 -33.47
CA TYR A 21 -3.80 53.75 -33.31
C TYR A 21 -3.59 53.52 -31.81
N ALA A 22 -3.91 52.33 -31.32
CA ALA A 22 -3.55 51.88 -29.98
C ALA A 22 -2.07 52.20 -29.71
N ALA A 23 -1.78 52.83 -28.57
CA ALA A 23 -0.42 53.15 -28.19
C ALA A 23 0.16 52.04 -27.31
N VAL A 24 1.45 51.73 -27.48
CA VAL A 24 2.18 50.87 -26.55
C VAL A 24 2.62 51.70 -25.34
N LYS A 25 2.12 51.35 -24.16
CA LYS A 25 2.43 51.97 -22.87
C LYS A 25 3.30 51.05 -22.06
N THR A 26 4.54 51.45 -21.82
CA THR A 26 5.48 50.69 -20.95
C THR A 26 5.54 51.32 -19.56
N SER A 27 5.51 50.50 -18.51
CA SER A 27 5.66 51.00 -17.15
C SER A 27 7.05 51.62 -16.94
N PHE A 28 7.09 52.85 -16.42
CA PHE A 28 8.30 53.59 -16.08
C PHE A 28 8.77 53.30 -14.65
N GLN A 29 7.82 53.03 -13.76
CA GLN A 29 8.05 52.67 -12.35
C GLN A 29 6.88 51.82 -11.84
N SER A 30 7.00 51.29 -10.62
CA SER A 30 5.86 50.67 -9.94
C SER A 30 4.83 51.71 -9.51
N GLY A 31 3.54 51.38 -9.56
CA GLY A 31 2.48 52.31 -9.19
C GLY A 31 1.08 51.84 -9.61
N ASN A 32 0.09 52.71 -9.38
CA ASN A 32 -1.29 52.44 -9.80
C ASN A 32 -1.42 52.56 -11.33
N PHE A 33 -2.33 51.77 -11.92
CA PHE A 33 -2.59 51.77 -13.35
C PHE A 33 -3.06 53.14 -13.85
N SER A 34 -3.97 53.80 -13.12
CA SER A 34 -4.54 55.09 -13.52
C SER A 34 -3.57 56.28 -13.38
N ASP A 35 -2.44 56.11 -12.67
CA ASP A 35 -1.47 57.18 -12.45
C ASP A 35 -0.58 57.40 -13.69
N PRO A 36 -0.60 58.59 -14.32
CA PRO A 36 0.26 58.90 -15.46
C PRO A 36 1.76 58.75 -15.19
N ALA A 37 2.21 58.86 -13.93
CA ALA A 37 3.62 58.70 -13.57
C ALA A 37 4.09 57.24 -13.60
N THR A 38 3.16 56.27 -13.58
CA THR A 38 3.48 54.83 -13.71
C THR A 38 3.95 54.48 -15.12
N TRP A 39 3.62 55.29 -16.13
CA TRP A 39 3.76 54.94 -17.54
C TRP A 39 4.59 55.95 -18.35
N VAL A 40 5.38 55.44 -19.30
CA VAL A 40 6.05 56.29 -20.28
C VAL A 40 5.00 56.94 -21.19
N GLY A 41 4.94 58.27 -21.18
CA GLY A 41 4.00 59.04 -22.01
C GLY A 41 2.57 59.11 -21.46
N GLY A 42 2.38 58.89 -20.16
CA GLY A 42 1.10 59.01 -19.46
C GLY A 42 0.27 57.73 -19.46
N ALA A 43 -0.76 57.68 -18.59
CA ALA A 43 -1.55 56.49 -18.31
C ALA A 43 -2.20 55.88 -19.59
N PRO A 44 -2.36 54.55 -19.65
CA PRO A 44 -3.03 53.89 -20.76
C PRO A 44 -4.48 54.33 -20.90
N ALA A 45 -4.88 54.63 -22.14
CA ALA A 45 -6.27 54.79 -22.51
C ALA A 45 -6.89 53.41 -22.80
N PRO A 46 -8.23 53.29 -22.85
CA PRO A 46 -8.87 52.09 -23.36
C PRO A 46 -8.27 51.66 -24.70
N TRP A 47 -8.05 50.36 -24.87
CA TRP A 47 -7.52 49.71 -26.08
C TRP A 47 -6.01 49.92 -26.34
N ASP A 48 -5.29 50.63 -25.46
CA ASP A 48 -3.83 50.67 -25.54
C ASP A 48 -3.21 49.31 -25.21
N ASP A 49 -2.01 49.06 -25.74
CA ASP A 49 -1.18 47.91 -25.39
C ASP A 49 -0.36 48.24 -24.14
N ILE A 50 -0.27 47.32 -23.20
CA ILE A 50 0.49 47.53 -21.96
C ILE A 50 1.71 46.62 -21.87
N VAL A 51 2.83 47.19 -21.43
CA VAL A 51 4.07 46.44 -21.13
C VAL A 51 4.50 46.74 -19.71
N ILE A 52 4.40 45.76 -18.82
CA ILE A 52 4.94 45.85 -17.47
C ILE A 52 6.41 45.44 -17.52
N ALA A 53 7.31 46.42 -17.37
CA ALA A 53 8.74 46.20 -17.46
C ALA A 53 9.30 45.41 -16.27
N THR A 54 10.38 44.66 -16.49
CA THR A 54 11.06 43.87 -15.46
C THR A 54 11.31 44.67 -14.18
N GLY A 55 10.93 44.10 -13.04
CA GLY A 55 11.11 44.71 -11.72
C GLY A 55 10.03 45.72 -11.32
N HIS A 56 9.04 45.99 -12.17
CA HIS A 56 7.91 46.86 -11.83
C HIS A 56 6.70 46.06 -11.36
N THR A 57 5.97 46.63 -10.41
CA THR A 57 4.62 46.21 -10.00
C THR A 57 3.61 47.27 -10.40
N VAL A 58 2.65 46.91 -11.25
CA VAL A 58 1.52 47.78 -11.60
C VAL A 58 0.25 47.23 -11.01
N THR A 59 -0.45 48.03 -10.20
CA THR A 59 -1.68 47.61 -9.52
C THR A 59 -2.90 48.32 -10.12
N LEU A 60 -3.95 47.58 -10.46
CA LEU A 60 -5.22 48.16 -10.92
C LEU A 60 -5.97 48.80 -9.74
N ASP A 61 -6.54 49.97 -10.01
CA ASP A 61 -7.37 50.75 -9.09
C ASP A 61 -8.78 51.05 -9.67
N ALA A 62 -9.08 50.47 -10.84
CA ALA A 62 -10.38 50.47 -11.50
C ALA A 62 -10.45 49.30 -12.49
N ASN A 63 -11.65 49.00 -13.00
CA ASN A 63 -11.77 48.11 -14.16
C ASN A 63 -11.16 48.79 -15.39
N VAL A 64 -10.39 48.05 -16.18
CA VAL A 64 -9.67 48.59 -17.34
C VAL A 64 -9.92 47.78 -18.59
N THR A 65 -9.72 48.42 -19.74
CA THR A 65 -9.79 47.78 -21.05
C THR A 65 -8.48 48.04 -21.80
N VAL A 66 -7.83 46.99 -22.26
CA VAL A 66 -6.53 47.05 -22.97
C VAL A 66 -6.57 46.12 -24.17
N PHE A 67 -5.65 46.27 -25.13
CA PHE A 67 -5.57 45.37 -26.27
C PHE A 67 -4.53 44.27 -26.05
N ASP A 68 -3.23 44.56 -26.17
CA ASP A 68 -2.18 43.60 -25.81
C ASP A 68 -1.71 43.78 -24.36
N ILE A 69 -1.32 42.66 -23.72
CA ILE A 69 -0.73 42.66 -22.38
C ILE A 69 0.61 41.95 -22.45
N THR A 70 1.69 42.63 -22.06
CA THR A 70 3.01 42.04 -21.88
C THR A 70 3.48 42.22 -20.44
N ILE A 71 3.69 41.12 -19.72
CA ILE A 71 4.31 41.11 -18.40
C ILE A 71 5.70 40.50 -18.56
N GLN A 72 6.75 41.31 -18.41
CA GLN A 72 8.12 40.83 -18.57
C GLN A 72 8.54 39.95 -17.39
N ALA A 73 9.61 39.16 -17.57
CA ALA A 73 10.16 38.36 -16.48
C ALA A 73 10.53 39.24 -15.28
N GLY A 74 10.11 38.81 -14.09
CA GLY A 74 10.28 39.58 -12.84
C GLY A 74 9.37 40.80 -12.68
N ALA A 75 8.41 41.02 -13.58
CA ALA A 75 7.38 42.05 -13.44
C ALA A 75 6.09 41.49 -12.81
N ILE A 76 5.29 42.37 -12.19
CA ILE A 76 4.01 42.02 -11.57
C ILE A 76 2.90 42.93 -12.12
N LEU A 77 1.84 42.34 -12.67
CA LEU A 77 0.55 43.02 -12.87
C LEU A 77 -0.39 42.54 -11.78
N ASP A 78 -0.90 43.41 -10.92
CA ASP A 78 -1.84 43.04 -9.85
C ASP A 78 -3.21 43.67 -10.13
N ASN A 79 -4.19 42.86 -10.52
CA ASN A 79 -5.54 43.34 -10.78
C ASN A 79 -6.38 43.56 -9.51
N SER A 80 -5.86 43.23 -8.32
CA SER A 80 -6.59 43.30 -7.05
C SER A 80 -7.96 42.61 -7.13
N THR A 81 -9.06 43.36 -7.20
CA THR A 81 -10.43 42.83 -7.39
C THR A 81 -11.05 43.30 -8.70
N TYR A 82 -10.29 44.06 -9.50
CA TYR A 82 -10.77 44.74 -10.68
C TYR A 82 -10.63 43.86 -11.91
N ILE A 83 -11.57 44.05 -12.84
CA ILE A 83 -11.62 43.31 -14.08
C ILE A 83 -10.69 43.98 -15.10
N ILE A 84 -9.94 43.16 -15.82
CA ILE A 84 -9.20 43.57 -17.02
C ILE A 84 -9.86 42.94 -18.24
N THR A 85 -10.33 43.78 -19.16
CA THR A 85 -10.97 43.34 -20.42
C THR A 85 -10.00 43.51 -21.57
N ILE A 86 -9.81 42.45 -22.35
CA ILE A 86 -9.03 42.48 -23.59
C ILE A 86 -9.98 42.85 -24.74
N ASP A 87 -9.83 44.05 -25.31
CA ASP A 87 -10.66 44.56 -26.40
C ASP A 87 -9.96 45.68 -27.19
N ASN A 88 -10.34 45.87 -28.45
CA ASN A 88 -9.87 46.97 -29.32
C ASN A 88 -11.02 47.89 -29.78
N GLY A 89 -12.27 47.59 -29.45
CA GLY A 89 -13.43 48.40 -29.81
C GLY A 89 -13.80 48.41 -31.31
N LEU A 90 -12.85 48.38 -32.26
CA LEU A 90 -13.09 48.57 -33.70
C LEU A 90 -12.06 47.92 -34.68
N ALA A 91 -11.08 47.10 -34.24
CA ALA A 91 -9.97 46.63 -35.11
C ALA A 91 -9.93 45.11 -35.40
N SER A 92 -9.36 44.75 -36.56
CA SER A 92 -9.04 43.39 -37.00
C SER A 92 -7.69 42.92 -36.43
N GLY A 93 -7.66 41.77 -35.75
CA GLY A 93 -6.44 41.16 -35.22
C GLY A 93 -6.72 40.34 -33.95
N ASN A 94 -5.82 39.42 -33.62
CA ASN A 94 -5.87 38.64 -32.39
C ASN A 94 -4.99 39.36 -31.34
N PRO A 95 -5.55 39.78 -30.17
CA PRO A 95 -4.74 40.32 -29.10
C PRO A 95 -3.85 39.24 -28.49
N ILE A 96 -2.69 39.65 -27.99
CA ILE A 96 -1.69 38.77 -27.38
C ILE A 96 -1.54 39.08 -25.90
N TYR A 97 -1.81 38.08 -25.07
CA TYR A 97 -1.44 38.05 -23.66
C TYR A 97 -0.09 37.32 -23.49
N THR A 98 0.98 38.08 -23.34
CA THR A 98 2.33 37.57 -23.08
C THR A 98 2.67 37.72 -21.60
N ASN A 99 2.80 36.62 -20.86
CA ASN A 99 3.19 36.65 -19.45
C ASN A 99 4.45 35.83 -19.19
N ASN A 100 5.56 36.51 -18.89
CA ASN A 100 6.80 35.90 -18.40
C ASN A 100 7.08 36.23 -16.92
N GLY A 101 6.22 37.02 -16.28
CA GLY A 101 6.32 37.43 -14.88
C GLY A 101 5.18 36.84 -14.04
N THR A 102 4.49 37.70 -13.30
CA THR A 102 3.34 37.31 -12.47
C THR A 102 2.15 38.23 -12.70
N HIS A 103 0.97 37.66 -12.96
CA HIS A 103 -0.29 38.39 -12.91
C HIS A 103 -1.05 37.96 -11.65
N ASN A 104 -1.32 38.88 -10.74
CA ASN A 104 -1.94 38.65 -9.44
C ASN A 104 -3.34 39.28 -9.34
N GLY A 105 -4.07 38.83 -8.32
CA GLY A 105 -5.35 39.40 -7.91
C GLY A 105 -6.54 38.48 -8.18
N THR A 106 -7.64 38.73 -7.48
CA THR A 106 -8.90 37.98 -7.59
C THR A 106 -9.82 38.53 -8.69
N GLY A 107 -9.42 39.61 -9.38
CA GLY A 107 -10.14 40.12 -10.53
C GLY A 107 -10.05 39.17 -11.72
N ASN A 108 -11.07 39.18 -12.57
CA ASN A 108 -11.11 38.33 -13.77
C ASN A 108 -10.44 38.99 -14.97
N ILE A 109 -9.88 38.17 -15.85
CA ILE A 109 -9.44 38.56 -17.19
C ILE A 109 -10.55 38.18 -18.17
N ILE A 110 -11.20 39.16 -18.79
CA ILE A 110 -12.20 38.92 -19.83
C ILE A 110 -11.50 38.88 -21.19
N THR A 111 -11.64 37.78 -21.94
CA THR A 111 -10.99 37.62 -23.24
C THR A 111 -11.69 38.40 -24.35
N TYR A 112 -10.99 38.51 -25.48
CA TYR A 112 -11.51 39.21 -26.64
C TYR A 112 -12.74 38.53 -27.24
N SER A 113 -13.70 39.34 -27.67
CA SER A 113 -15.01 38.88 -28.13
C SER A 113 -15.17 38.83 -29.66
N ASN A 114 -14.19 39.31 -30.43
CA ASN A 114 -14.27 39.33 -31.90
C ASN A 114 -13.34 38.30 -32.58
N TYR A 115 -12.27 37.86 -31.90
CA TYR A 115 -11.31 36.84 -32.37
C TYR A 115 -10.64 36.16 -31.18
N ASP A 116 -9.90 35.07 -31.42
CA ASP A 116 -9.17 34.35 -30.38
C ASP A 116 -8.17 35.27 -29.66
N THR A 117 -8.05 35.10 -28.35
CA THR A 117 -6.97 35.73 -27.58
C THR A 117 -5.76 34.81 -27.61
N GLU A 118 -4.67 35.26 -28.21
CA GLU A 118 -3.43 34.51 -28.24
C GLU A 118 -2.72 34.63 -26.89
N ILE A 119 -2.21 33.51 -26.37
CA ILE A 119 -1.52 33.50 -25.08
C ILE A 119 -0.13 32.86 -25.21
N THR A 120 0.87 33.45 -24.55
CA THR A 120 2.24 32.93 -24.54
C THR A 120 3.03 33.37 -23.31
N GLY A 121 4.23 32.84 -23.16
CA GLY A 121 5.18 33.11 -22.08
C GLY A 121 5.28 31.97 -21.08
N SER A 122 6.08 32.18 -20.04
CA SER A 122 6.45 31.18 -19.02
C SER A 122 6.06 31.56 -17.59
N GLY A 123 5.24 32.60 -17.45
CA GLY A 123 4.85 33.19 -16.18
C GLY A 123 3.63 32.52 -15.52
N ILE A 124 3.25 33.09 -14.36
CA ILE A 124 2.12 32.63 -13.55
C ILE A 124 1.00 33.68 -13.60
N THR A 125 -0.23 33.23 -13.78
CA THR A 125 -1.44 34.07 -13.70
C THR A 125 -2.35 33.55 -12.60
N ASN A 126 -2.51 34.31 -11.52
CA ASN A 126 -3.34 33.96 -10.36
C ASN A 126 -4.81 34.40 -10.49
N CYS A 127 -5.26 34.63 -11.73
CA CYS A 127 -6.58 35.16 -12.06
C CYS A 127 -7.37 34.13 -12.87
N THR A 128 -8.70 34.25 -12.85
CA THR A 128 -9.58 33.48 -13.73
C THR A 128 -9.66 34.14 -15.10
N PHE A 129 -9.60 33.32 -16.16
CA PHE A 129 -9.92 33.73 -17.53
C PHE A 129 -11.41 33.48 -17.81
N GLU A 130 -12.09 34.51 -18.28
CA GLU A 130 -13.49 34.46 -18.70
C GLU A 130 -13.61 34.64 -20.21
N ILE A 131 -14.01 33.58 -20.91
CA ILE A 131 -14.19 33.56 -22.36
C ILE A 131 -15.57 34.10 -22.73
N VAL A 132 -15.64 35.00 -23.71
CA VAL A 132 -16.89 35.65 -24.12
C VAL A 132 -17.51 35.04 -25.39
N ASN A 133 -16.79 35.09 -26.50
CA ASN A 133 -17.28 34.67 -27.83
C ASN A 133 -16.19 33.96 -28.66
N TYR A 134 -14.92 34.10 -28.29
CA TYR A 134 -13.78 33.45 -28.93
C TYR A 134 -12.81 33.01 -27.84
N GLY A 135 -12.19 31.85 -28.06
CA GLY A 135 -11.42 31.18 -27.02
C GLY A 135 -9.99 31.68 -26.91
N LEU A 136 -9.18 30.85 -26.26
CA LEU A 136 -7.75 31.04 -26.11
C LEU A 136 -6.99 30.26 -27.16
N LYS A 137 -5.94 30.87 -27.69
CA LYS A 137 -5.01 30.22 -28.61
C LYS A 137 -3.59 30.26 -28.04
N PRO A 138 -3.20 29.27 -27.22
CA PRO A 138 -1.80 29.13 -26.79
C PRO A 138 -0.87 29.03 -27.99
N LEU A 139 0.13 29.92 -28.04
CA LEU A 139 1.17 29.90 -29.07
C LEU A 139 2.19 28.78 -28.79
N ASN A 140 3.01 28.47 -29.79
CA ASN A 140 3.91 27.31 -29.75
C ASN A 140 4.95 27.33 -28.62
N ASP A 141 5.32 28.52 -28.16
CA ASP A 141 6.26 28.76 -27.06
C ASP A 141 5.57 28.99 -25.71
N CYS A 142 4.25 28.83 -25.64
CA CYS A 142 3.50 28.94 -24.40
C CYS A 142 3.97 27.88 -23.39
N ASN A 143 4.23 28.31 -22.16
CA ASN A 143 4.49 27.50 -20.98
C ASN A 143 3.87 28.16 -19.74
N LEU A 144 2.60 28.56 -19.87
CA LEU A 144 1.91 29.36 -18.86
C LEU A 144 1.29 28.49 -17.77
N THR A 145 1.29 29.01 -16.54
CA THR A 145 0.48 28.49 -15.44
C THR A 145 -0.62 29.48 -15.09
N ILE A 146 -1.87 29.02 -15.04
CA ILE A 146 -3.05 29.77 -14.61
C ILE A 146 -3.57 29.13 -13.32
N ASN A 147 -3.58 29.86 -12.21
CA ASN A 147 -4.08 29.36 -10.92
C ASN A 147 -5.58 29.62 -10.68
N GLY A 148 -6.25 30.28 -11.63
CA GLY A 148 -7.70 30.41 -11.66
C GLY A 148 -8.38 29.40 -12.58
N ASN A 149 -9.69 29.56 -12.77
CA ASN A 149 -10.42 28.80 -13.77
C ASN A 149 -10.17 29.36 -15.18
N ILE A 150 -10.48 28.54 -16.19
CA ILE A 150 -10.83 29.04 -17.51
C ILE A 150 -12.29 28.68 -17.74
N GLN A 151 -13.15 29.69 -17.83
CA GLN A 151 -14.60 29.50 -17.85
C GLN A 151 -15.29 30.43 -18.84
N HIS A 152 -16.48 30.06 -19.29
CA HIS A 152 -17.29 30.96 -20.11
C HIS A 152 -17.91 32.06 -19.25
N GLN A 153 -17.88 33.31 -19.71
CA GLN A 153 -18.37 34.46 -18.96
C GLN A 153 -19.89 34.45 -18.77
N ASN A 154 -20.63 34.02 -19.80
CA ASN A 154 -22.09 33.97 -19.79
C ASN A 154 -22.58 32.66 -20.41
N PRO A 155 -22.60 31.55 -19.64
CA PRO A 155 -22.96 30.23 -20.15
C PRO A 155 -24.30 30.22 -20.89
N GLY A 156 -24.35 29.64 -22.08
CA GLY A 156 -25.56 29.49 -22.89
C GLY A 156 -25.67 30.48 -24.06
N ASN A 157 -24.73 31.41 -24.19
CA ASN A 157 -24.62 32.30 -25.35
C ASN A 157 -24.22 31.52 -26.62
N THR A 158 -24.76 31.87 -27.78
CA THR A 158 -24.37 31.28 -29.08
C THR A 158 -23.02 31.77 -29.61
N GLY A 159 -22.36 32.69 -28.89
CA GLY A 159 -21.08 33.30 -29.25
C GLY A 159 -19.98 32.29 -29.61
N MET A 160 -19.95 31.13 -28.94
CA MET A 160 -18.94 30.08 -29.14
C MET A 160 -19.33 29.02 -30.19
N ASN A 161 -20.44 29.20 -30.93
CA ASN A 161 -20.86 28.25 -31.95
C ASN A 161 -19.82 28.08 -33.06
N GLY A 162 -19.34 26.85 -33.25
CA GLY A 162 -18.35 26.48 -34.26
C GLY A 162 -16.92 26.95 -33.96
N LYS A 163 -16.63 27.31 -32.71
CA LYS A 163 -15.33 27.88 -32.30
C LYS A 163 -14.64 27.03 -31.24
N TYR A 164 -13.33 27.23 -31.12
CA TYR A 164 -12.53 26.60 -30.07
C TYR A 164 -12.54 27.47 -28.82
N PHE A 165 -12.84 26.85 -27.69
CA PHE A 165 -12.65 27.37 -26.34
C PHE A 165 -11.16 27.45 -25.99
N ILE A 166 -10.40 26.42 -26.36
CA ILE A 166 -8.93 26.42 -26.37
C ILE A 166 -8.46 25.72 -27.65
N GLN A 167 -7.60 26.38 -28.44
CA GLN A 167 -6.96 25.79 -29.60
C GLN A 167 -5.44 25.85 -29.46
N MET A 168 -4.81 24.69 -29.26
CA MET A 168 -3.36 24.60 -29.09
C MET A 168 -2.74 23.67 -30.15
N SER A 169 -1.60 24.10 -30.71
CA SER A 169 -0.79 23.23 -31.57
C SER A 169 0.37 22.62 -30.79
N SER A 170 1.19 23.44 -30.14
CA SER A 170 2.30 23.00 -29.27
C SER A 170 2.39 23.90 -28.04
N GLY A 171 3.37 23.66 -27.16
CA GLY A 171 3.50 24.35 -25.88
C GLY A 171 2.84 23.61 -24.72
N THR A 172 2.81 24.25 -23.56
CA THR A 172 2.24 23.74 -22.31
C THR A 172 1.35 24.79 -21.66
N LEU A 173 0.16 24.38 -21.24
CA LEU A 173 -0.76 25.18 -20.46
C LEU A 173 -1.15 24.40 -19.19
N THR A 174 -0.84 24.95 -18.03
CA THR A 174 -1.24 24.40 -16.73
C THR A 174 -2.35 25.26 -16.13
N ILE A 175 -3.44 24.63 -15.71
CA ILE A 175 -4.62 25.25 -15.11
C ILE A 175 -4.78 24.63 -13.72
N ASN A 176 -4.49 25.37 -12.65
CA ASN A 176 -4.69 24.94 -11.25
C ASN A 176 -6.10 25.24 -10.72
N GLY A 177 -7.07 25.23 -11.63
CA GLY A 177 -8.50 25.36 -11.38
C GLY A 177 -9.28 24.47 -12.34
N ASN A 178 -10.54 24.82 -12.58
CA ASN A 178 -11.40 24.07 -13.50
C ASN A 178 -11.35 24.64 -14.92
N LEU A 179 -11.58 23.76 -15.89
CA LEU A 179 -11.86 24.12 -17.28
C LEU A 179 -13.35 23.88 -17.55
N ILE A 180 -14.11 24.95 -17.74
CA ILE A 180 -15.57 24.89 -17.87
C ILE A 180 -15.96 25.52 -19.19
N THR A 181 -16.33 24.69 -20.17
CA THR A 181 -16.74 25.20 -21.49
C THR A 181 -18.15 25.82 -21.44
N ASP A 182 -18.52 26.49 -22.52
CA ASP A 182 -19.88 26.97 -22.70
C ASP A 182 -20.91 25.82 -22.78
N ALA A 183 -22.14 26.13 -22.37
CA ALA A 183 -23.26 25.21 -22.36
C ALA A 183 -23.91 25.03 -23.73
N THR A 184 -23.72 25.89 -24.73
CA THR A 184 -24.36 25.69 -26.05
C THR A 184 -23.37 25.18 -27.08
N PHE A 185 -22.14 25.69 -27.09
CA PHE A 185 -21.12 25.23 -28.03
C PHE A 185 -19.73 25.52 -27.48
N GLY A 186 -18.86 24.52 -27.37
CA GLY A 186 -17.47 24.76 -26.96
C GLY A 186 -16.56 23.59 -27.35
N ALA A 187 -15.50 23.87 -28.09
CA ALA A 187 -14.52 22.85 -28.48
C ALA A 187 -13.15 23.11 -27.84
N VAL A 188 -12.56 22.12 -27.20
CA VAL A 188 -11.16 22.13 -26.78
C VAL A 188 -10.37 21.26 -27.76
N ALA A 189 -9.35 21.81 -28.39
CA ALA A 189 -8.58 21.10 -29.41
C ALA A 189 -7.07 21.23 -29.18
N ILE A 190 -6.40 20.09 -29.12
CA ILE A 190 -4.96 19.96 -29.27
C ILE A 190 -4.70 19.30 -30.62
N THR A 191 -4.22 20.09 -31.58
CA THR A 191 -4.18 19.68 -33.00
C THR A 191 -2.91 18.95 -33.40
N THR A 192 -1.83 19.03 -32.62
CA THR A 192 -0.56 18.35 -32.94
C THR A 192 0.17 17.74 -31.73
N SER A 193 0.75 18.54 -30.81
CA SER A 193 1.66 17.99 -29.78
C SER A 193 1.69 18.73 -28.43
N GLY A 194 0.82 19.73 -28.22
CA GLY A 194 0.82 20.49 -26.97
C GLY A 194 0.33 19.69 -25.75
N THR A 195 0.58 20.23 -24.56
CA THR A 195 0.16 19.65 -23.27
C THR A 195 -0.79 20.60 -22.52
N ILE A 196 -1.98 20.12 -22.16
CA ILE A 196 -2.87 20.81 -21.22
C ILE A 196 -2.90 19.99 -19.93
N THR A 197 -2.65 20.64 -18.80
CA THR A 197 -2.84 20.05 -17.47
C THR A 197 -3.89 20.83 -16.72
N VAL A 198 -4.92 20.15 -16.21
CA VAL A 198 -6.00 20.70 -15.40
C VAL A 198 -5.94 20.03 -14.04
N ASN A 199 -5.45 20.75 -13.03
CA ASN A 199 -5.46 20.33 -11.63
C ASN A 199 -6.82 20.66 -11.00
N GLY A 200 -7.88 20.12 -11.61
CA GLY A 200 -9.28 20.35 -11.30
C GLY A 200 -10.16 19.51 -12.22
N ASN A 201 -11.42 19.91 -12.36
CA ASN A 201 -12.38 19.26 -13.23
C ASN A 201 -12.40 19.88 -14.63
N VAL A 202 -12.72 19.06 -15.63
CA VAL A 202 -13.08 19.51 -16.97
C VAL A 202 -14.56 19.25 -17.19
N SER A 203 -15.32 20.29 -17.52
CA SER A 203 -16.76 20.19 -17.76
C SER A 203 -17.10 20.70 -19.15
N LEU A 204 -17.47 19.76 -20.03
CA LEU A 204 -18.04 20.02 -21.34
C LEU A 204 -19.55 20.12 -21.22
N LEU A 205 -20.08 21.27 -20.78
CA LEU A 205 -21.45 21.35 -20.28
C LEU A 205 -22.53 20.93 -21.29
N GLY A 206 -22.40 21.32 -22.57
CA GLY A 206 -23.36 20.98 -23.63
C GLY A 206 -24.80 21.45 -23.36
N SER A 207 -25.67 21.41 -24.37
CA SER A 207 -27.06 21.88 -24.24
C SER A 207 -28.10 20.82 -24.59
N PRO A 208 -29.35 20.97 -24.12
CA PRO A 208 -30.47 20.14 -24.54
C PRO A 208 -30.94 20.34 -26.00
N GLU A 209 -30.26 21.16 -26.81
CA GLU A 209 -30.56 21.33 -28.23
C GLU A 209 -29.66 20.43 -29.11
N GLY A 210 -30.23 19.67 -30.04
CA GLY A 210 -29.47 18.74 -30.88
C GLY A 210 -28.36 19.42 -31.70
N GLY A 211 -27.16 18.86 -31.68
CA GLY A 211 -25.99 19.41 -32.36
C GLY A 211 -25.19 20.44 -31.54
N SER A 212 -25.56 20.64 -30.27
CA SER A 212 -24.96 21.60 -29.32
C SER A 212 -23.92 20.95 -28.38
N GLY A 213 -23.31 19.85 -28.82
CA GLY A 213 -22.34 19.11 -28.03
C GLY A 213 -21.02 19.86 -27.90
N ALA A 214 -20.45 19.90 -26.70
CA ALA A 214 -19.10 20.38 -26.47
C ALA A 214 -18.09 19.26 -26.74
N THR A 215 -16.93 19.60 -27.32
CA THR A 215 -16.00 18.59 -27.85
C THR A 215 -14.59 18.72 -27.29
N ILE A 216 -13.91 17.59 -27.12
CA ILE A 216 -12.44 17.53 -26.96
C ILE A 216 -11.88 16.74 -28.15
N THR A 217 -10.86 17.28 -28.81
CA THR A 217 -10.02 16.55 -29.77
C THR A 217 -8.56 16.66 -29.32
N ASN A 218 -7.93 15.52 -29.03
CA ASN A 218 -6.60 15.50 -28.45
C ASN A 218 -5.63 14.67 -29.29
N SER A 219 -4.69 15.32 -29.98
CA SER A 219 -3.53 14.65 -30.59
C SER A 219 -2.24 14.83 -29.77
N GLY A 220 -2.30 15.54 -28.64
CA GLY A 220 -1.17 15.80 -27.74
C GLY A 220 -1.36 15.12 -26.38
N THR A 221 -1.18 15.88 -25.29
CA THR A 221 -1.37 15.37 -23.92
C THR A 221 -2.40 16.19 -23.15
N ILE A 222 -3.37 15.53 -22.52
CA ILE A 222 -4.31 16.14 -21.57
C ILE A 222 -4.25 15.40 -20.24
N ASN A 223 -3.92 16.11 -19.17
CA ASN A 223 -3.95 15.57 -17.81
C ASN A 223 -5.04 16.27 -17.00
N ILE A 224 -5.97 15.50 -16.44
CA ILE A 224 -7.06 15.99 -15.60
C ILE A 224 -6.92 15.32 -14.25
N SER A 225 -6.74 16.09 -13.17
CA SER A 225 -6.64 15.50 -11.82
C SER A 225 -8.00 15.12 -11.24
N GLY A 226 -9.06 15.81 -11.65
CA GLY A 226 -10.45 15.56 -11.24
C GLY A 226 -11.27 14.86 -12.31
N ASP A 227 -12.57 15.18 -12.35
CA ASP A 227 -13.53 14.55 -13.24
C ASP A 227 -13.51 15.16 -14.64
N LEU A 228 -13.78 14.33 -15.66
CA LEU A 228 -14.15 14.78 -17.00
C LEU A 228 -15.65 14.56 -17.19
N THR A 229 -16.42 15.64 -17.32
CA THR A 229 -17.86 15.59 -17.58
C THR A 229 -18.17 15.92 -19.04
N LEU A 230 -18.86 15.02 -19.73
CA LEU A 230 -19.39 15.19 -21.08
C LEU A 230 -20.89 15.51 -21.02
N GLY A 231 -21.27 16.62 -21.66
CA GLY A 231 -22.64 17.11 -21.71
C GLY A 231 -23.56 16.33 -22.64
N PRO A 232 -24.84 16.67 -22.70
CA PRO A 232 -25.81 15.95 -23.52
C PRO A 232 -25.63 16.21 -25.02
N LEU A 233 -26.34 15.42 -25.83
CA LEU A 233 -26.59 15.64 -27.26
C LEU A 233 -25.34 15.88 -28.13
N SER A 234 -24.54 14.83 -28.30
CA SER A 234 -23.34 14.80 -29.16
C SER A 234 -22.12 15.53 -28.59
N SER A 235 -22.05 15.74 -27.27
CA SER A 235 -20.76 16.09 -26.67
C SER A 235 -19.84 14.87 -26.75
N TYR A 236 -18.60 15.10 -27.17
CA TYR A 236 -17.66 13.99 -27.31
C TYR A 236 -16.24 14.36 -26.92
N CYS A 237 -15.48 13.37 -26.49
CA CYS A 237 -14.04 13.46 -26.32
C CYS A 237 -13.37 12.43 -27.22
N GLN A 238 -12.55 12.90 -28.16
CA GLN A 238 -11.69 12.07 -28.99
C GLN A 238 -10.24 12.22 -28.53
N ASN A 239 -9.65 11.12 -28.09
CA ASN A 239 -8.25 11.04 -27.70
C ASN A 239 -7.45 10.25 -28.74
N ASP A 240 -6.67 10.94 -29.57
CA ASP A 240 -5.69 10.36 -30.50
C ASP A 240 -4.23 10.47 -29.95
N GLY A 241 -4.07 10.96 -28.72
CA GLY A 241 -2.79 11.21 -28.05
C GLY A 241 -2.72 10.52 -26.68
N SER A 242 -2.25 11.24 -25.66
CA SER A 242 -2.26 10.77 -24.27
C SER A 242 -3.27 11.53 -23.42
N MET A 243 -4.06 10.82 -22.65
CA MET A 243 -5.02 11.41 -21.72
C MET A 243 -4.99 10.70 -20.36
N ILE A 244 -5.03 11.49 -19.27
CA ILE A 244 -5.22 11.01 -17.91
C ILE A 244 -6.47 11.68 -17.35
N ILE A 245 -7.39 10.89 -16.79
CA ILE A 245 -8.54 11.34 -16.02
C ILE A 245 -8.39 10.78 -14.61
N GLY A 246 -8.05 11.63 -13.65
CA GLY A 246 -7.78 11.23 -12.27
C GLY A 246 -9.05 10.90 -11.48
N GLY A 247 -10.16 11.59 -11.78
CA GLY A 247 -11.48 11.33 -11.26
C GLY A 247 -12.34 10.48 -12.20
N ASP A 248 -13.65 10.67 -12.14
CA ASP A 248 -14.62 9.95 -12.94
C ASP A 248 -14.72 10.52 -14.37
N LEU A 249 -14.94 9.65 -15.35
CA LEU A 249 -15.43 10.01 -16.67
C LEU A 249 -16.96 9.96 -16.64
N LEU A 250 -17.58 11.13 -16.62
CA LEU A 250 -19.02 11.31 -16.47
C LEU A 250 -19.65 11.71 -17.80
N GLY A 251 -20.84 11.21 -18.07
CA GLY A 251 -21.71 11.65 -19.16
C GLY A 251 -22.94 12.36 -18.61
N SER A 252 -23.78 12.88 -19.50
CA SER A 252 -24.97 13.63 -19.09
C SER A 252 -26.11 12.74 -18.60
N GLY A 253 -26.08 11.44 -18.89
CA GLY A 253 -27.23 10.54 -18.73
C GLY A 253 -28.43 10.86 -19.63
N LEU A 254 -28.32 11.88 -20.49
CA LEU A 254 -29.39 12.40 -21.35
C LEU A 254 -28.87 12.60 -22.78
N GLY A 255 -29.34 11.76 -23.70
CA GLY A 255 -28.83 11.73 -25.08
C GLY A 255 -27.40 11.16 -25.16
N ASP A 256 -26.81 11.22 -26.35
CA ASP A 256 -25.53 10.55 -26.58
C ASP A 256 -24.33 11.43 -26.18
N SER A 257 -23.63 11.05 -25.11
CA SER A 257 -22.27 11.51 -24.77
C SER A 257 -21.25 10.47 -25.25
N TYR A 258 -20.18 10.87 -25.93
CA TYR A 258 -19.23 9.93 -26.54
C TYR A 258 -17.81 10.10 -26.01
N PHE A 259 -17.14 9.01 -25.65
CA PHE A 259 -15.70 9.00 -25.45
C PHE A 259 -15.05 8.02 -26.42
N TRP A 260 -14.07 8.49 -27.19
CA TRP A 260 -13.33 7.73 -28.18
C TRP A 260 -11.85 7.71 -27.83
N ASN A 261 -11.31 6.52 -27.55
CA ASN A 261 -9.87 6.32 -27.51
C ASN A 261 -9.40 5.88 -28.90
N GLY A 262 -8.80 6.81 -29.63
CA GLY A 262 -8.35 6.64 -30.99
C GLY A 262 -7.07 5.80 -31.11
N PHE A 263 -6.60 5.70 -32.35
CA PHE A 263 -5.44 4.92 -32.74
C PHE A 263 -4.15 5.35 -32.04
N ASN A 264 -3.33 4.40 -31.58
CA ASN A 264 -2.08 4.64 -30.82
C ASN A 264 -2.25 5.53 -29.56
N ALA A 265 -3.48 5.78 -29.15
CA ALA A 265 -3.76 6.63 -28.02
C ALA A 265 -3.55 5.88 -26.70
N ASN A 266 -3.23 6.64 -25.65
CA ASN A 266 -3.11 6.14 -24.29
C ASN A 266 -4.12 6.86 -23.40
N LEU A 267 -4.96 6.10 -22.71
CA LEU A 267 -5.91 6.61 -21.73
C LEU A 267 -5.62 6.00 -20.36
N LYS A 268 -5.54 6.82 -19.32
CA LYS A 268 -5.50 6.38 -17.92
C LYS A 268 -6.73 6.86 -17.16
N LEU A 269 -7.36 5.95 -16.44
CA LEU A 269 -8.61 6.15 -15.72
C LEU A 269 -8.41 5.92 -14.22
N GLY A 270 -8.51 6.99 -13.44
CA GLY A 270 -8.43 6.98 -11.98
C GLY A 270 -9.77 6.71 -11.28
N GLY A 271 -10.88 7.09 -11.91
CA GLY A 271 -12.25 6.88 -11.42
C GLY A 271 -13.09 5.94 -12.27
N ASN A 272 -14.40 6.02 -12.13
CA ASN A 272 -15.38 5.22 -12.84
C ASN A 272 -15.64 5.77 -14.25
N VAL A 273 -16.06 4.88 -15.17
CA VAL A 273 -16.44 5.26 -16.54
C VAL A 273 -17.95 5.16 -16.69
N PHE A 274 -18.58 6.31 -16.89
CA PHE A 274 -20.02 6.48 -17.07
C PHE A 274 -20.88 5.70 -16.05
N PRO A 275 -20.66 5.91 -14.74
CA PRO A 275 -21.49 5.29 -13.70
C PRO A 275 -22.92 5.85 -13.75
N ASP A 276 -23.92 5.08 -13.32
CA ASP A 276 -25.29 5.59 -13.19
C ASP A 276 -25.35 6.73 -12.14
N PRO A 277 -26.13 7.82 -12.39
CA PRO A 277 -26.97 8.10 -13.56
C PRO A 277 -26.26 8.80 -14.72
N PHE A 278 -24.94 9.00 -14.65
CA PHE A 278 -24.10 9.77 -15.57
C PHE A 278 -23.65 8.95 -16.80
N GLY A 279 -24.58 8.24 -17.43
CA GLY A 279 -24.33 7.34 -18.57
C GLY A 279 -23.74 8.04 -19.80
N GLY A 280 -23.12 7.25 -20.68
CA GLY A 280 -22.50 7.68 -21.93
C GLY A 280 -22.04 6.46 -22.75
N LEU A 281 -21.54 6.72 -23.95
CA LEU A 281 -21.01 5.72 -24.89
C LEU A 281 -19.48 5.78 -24.86
N PHE A 282 -18.84 4.67 -24.51
CA PHE A 282 -17.40 4.53 -24.35
C PHE A 282 -16.86 3.59 -25.41
N PHE A 283 -15.96 4.04 -26.29
CA PHE A 283 -15.41 3.18 -27.33
C PHE A 283 -13.90 3.02 -27.18
N GLY A 284 -13.47 1.76 -27.22
CA GLY A 284 -12.10 1.34 -26.91
C GLY A 284 -11.27 0.88 -28.11
N ILE A 285 -11.83 0.78 -29.31
CA ILE A 285 -11.18 0.22 -30.51
C ILE A 285 -11.36 1.05 -31.79
N ILE A 286 -12.34 1.96 -31.87
CA ILE A 286 -12.78 2.62 -33.12
C ILE A 286 -11.70 2.81 -34.19
N GLU A 287 -12.00 2.29 -35.38
CA GLU A 287 -11.25 2.57 -36.61
C GLU A 287 -11.48 4.00 -37.10
N PRO A 288 -10.48 4.69 -37.66
CA PRO A 288 -10.73 5.89 -38.46
C PRO A 288 -11.71 5.54 -39.59
N ALA A 289 -12.62 6.48 -39.91
CA ALA A 289 -13.56 6.32 -41.03
C ALA A 289 -12.78 6.08 -42.34
N GLY A 290 -12.69 4.82 -42.79
CA GLY A 290 -11.91 4.48 -43.99
C GLY A 290 -11.35 3.06 -44.08
N GLY A 291 -11.40 2.25 -43.01
CA GLY A 291 -11.16 0.81 -43.08
C GLY A 291 -9.80 0.38 -43.66
N SER A 292 -8.72 0.58 -42.91
CA SER A 292 -7.51 -0.23 -43.06
C SER A 292 -6.62 -0.16 -41.81
N SER A 293 -6.32 -1.33 -41.25
CA SER A 293 -5.37 -1.66 -40.15
C SER A 293 -5.56 -0.92 -38.81
N THR A 294 -6.13 -1.63 -37.85
CA THR A 294 -6.11 -1.32 -36.42
C THR A 294 -4.69 -1.48 -35.86
N GLU A 295 -3.96 -0.38 -35.65
CA GLU A 295 -2.86 -0.42 -34.67
C GLU A 295 -3.46 -0.21 -33.27
N PRO A 296 -2.88 -0.84 -32.24
CA PRO A 296 -3.55 -0.92 -30.97
C PRO A 296 -3.45 0.38 -30.16
N ASN A 297 -4.53 0.74 -29.47
CA ASN A 297 -4.51 1.75 -28.41
C ASN A 297 -4.44 1.08 -27.03
N THR A 298 -4.16 1.84 -25.98
CA THR A 298 -4.04 1.32 -24.62
C THR A 298 -4.95 2.08 -23.66
N ILE A 299 -5.73 1.33 -22.87
CA ILE A 299 -6.53 1.87 -21.77
C ILE A 299 -6.02 1.24 -20.47
N GLU A 300 -5.70 2.08 -19.49
CA GLU A 300 -5.19 1.71 -18.17
C GLU A 300 -6.18 2.12 -17.07
N TYR A 301 -6.60 1.16 -16.24
CA TYR A 301 -7.31 1.44 -14.98
C TYR A 301 -6.27 1.57 -13.86
N ASN A 302 -6.06 2.80 -13.36
CA ASN A 302 -5.01 3.16 -12.40
C ASN A 302 -5.54 3.87 -11.15
N GLY A 303 -6.79 3.60 -10.78
CA GLY A 303 -7.42 4.20 -9.61
C GLY A 303 -6.74 3.83 -8.29
N VAL A 304 -7.05 4.62 -7.26
CA VAL A 304 -6.68 4.36 -5.85
C VAL A 304 -7.83 3.79 -5.02
N SER A 305 -9.02 3.74 -5.62
CA SER A 305 -10.25 3.13 -5.10
C SER A 305 -10.67 1.99 -6.01
N ALA A 306 -11.51 1.07 -5.54
CA ALA A 306 -12.02 -0.02 -6.37
C ALA A 306 -12.72 0.52 -7.63
N GLN A 307 -12.44 -0.10 -8.79
CA GLN A 307 -13.04 0.27 -10.08
C GLN A 307 -13.78 -0.93 -10.69
N THR A 308 -14.81 -0.66 -11.48
CA THR A 308 -15.46 -1.67 -12.33
C THR A 308 -15.09 -1.39 -13.79
N ILE A 309 -14.64 -2.40 -14.52
CA ILE A 309 -14.38 -2.29 -15.96
C ILE A 309 -15.70 -2.01 -16.67
N ARG A 310 -15.75 -0.90 -17.42
CA ARG A 310 -16.84 -0.62 -18.35
C ARG A 310 -16.71 -1.50 -19.59
N VAL A 311 -17.79 -2.11 -20.04
CA VAL A 311 -17.85 -2.74 -21.37
C VAL A 311 -17.85 -1.62 -22.42
N PRO A 312 -16.88 -1.59 -23.35
CA PRO A 312 -16.92 -0.64 -24.46
C PRO A 312 -18.15 -0.87 -25.35
N ASP A 313 -18.73 0.20 -25.87
CA ASP A 313 -19.87 0.17 -26.78
C ASP A 313 -19.51 -0.40 -28.18
N ASP A 314 -18.23 -0.42 -28.54
CA ASP A 314 -17.66 -1.22 -29.65
C ASP A 314 -17.21 -2.64 -29.23
N ALA A 315 -17.71 -3.10 -28.08
CA ALA A 315 -17.65 -4.46 -27.54
C ALA A 315 -16.29 -4.98 -27.07
N ALA A 316 -15.18 -4.28 -27.29
CA ALA A 316 -13.87 -4.77 -26.87
C ALA A 316 -12.86 -3.65 -26.56
N TYR A 317 -11.82 -4.02 -25.82
CA TYR A 317 -10.61 -3.23 -25.65
C TYR A 317 -9.56 -3.62 -26.69
N SER A 318 -8.72 -2.68 -27.10
CA SER A 318 -7.52 -2.98 -27.87
C SER A 318 -6.45 -3.60 -26.94
N ASN A 319 -5.66 -2.80 -26.24
CA ASN A 319 -4.88 -3.24 -25.08
C ASN A 319 -5.51 -2.74 -23.78
N LEU A 320 -5.42 -3.56 -22.74
CA LEU A 320 -5.94 -3.24 -21.40
C LEU A 320 -4.83 -3.42 -20.34
N ILE A 321 -4.66 -2.42 -19.49
CA ILE A 321 -3.74 -2.47 -18.36
C ILE A 321 -4.52 -2.28 -17.06
N ILE A 322 -4.29 -3.16 -16.09
CA ILE A 322 -4.79 -3.04 -14.73
C ILE A 322 -3.62 -2.64 -13.84
N ASN A 323 -3.70 -1.45 -13.25
CA ASN A 323 -2.68 -0.85 -12.39
C ASN A 323 -3.31 -0.24 -11.13
N ASN A 324 -4.32 -0.91 -10.58
CA ASN A 324 -5.05 -0.48 -9.41
C ASN A 324 -4.91 -1.52 -8.28
N PRO A 325 -4.20 -1.19 -7.18
CA PRO A 325 -4.02 -2.09 -6.04
C PRO A 325 -5.26 -2.21 -5.14
N ALA A 326 -6.20 -1.25 -5.21
CA ALA A 326 -7.49 -1.34 -4.51
C ALA A 326 -8.46 -2.32 -5.19
N GLY A 327 -8.13 -2.74 -6.42
CA GLY A 327 -8.82 -3.80 -7.15
C GLY A 327 -9.72 -3.30 -8.27
N VAL A 328 -9.77 -4.09 -9.34
CA VAL A 328 -10.66 -3.90 -10.48
C VAL A 328 -11.54 -5.12 -10.64
N SER A 329 -12.84 -4.92 -10.78
CA SER A 329 -13.81 -6.00 -11.05
C SER A 329 -14.39 -5.91 -12.45
N MET A 330 -14.84 -7.04 -12.97
CA MET A 330 -15.67 -7.10 -14.18
C MET A 330 -16.87 -8.00 -13.93
N ASN A 331 -18.07 -7.48 -14.21
CA ASN A 331 -19.36 -8.14 -13.97
C ASN A 331 -20.10 -8.51 -15.27
N SER A 332 -19.44 -8.31 -16.41
CA SER A 332 -19.97 -8.50 -17.76
C SER A 332 -18.91 -9.14 -18.65
N ALA A 333 -19.30 -9.57 -19.85
CA ALA A 333 -18.37 -10.08 -20.85
C ALA A 333 -17.44 -8.95 -21.34
N ILE A 334 -16.12 -9.16 -21.25
CA ILE A 334 -15.09 -8.25 -21.74
C ILE A 334 -14.18 -9.02 -22.71
N ALA A 335 -14.01 -8.45 -23.90
CA ALA A 335 -13.02 -8.90 -24.87
C ALA A 335 -11.85 -7.91 -24.94
N VAL A 336 -10.63 -8.44 -25.01
CA VAL A 336 -9.39 -7.70 -25.23
C VAL A 336 -8.76 -8.28 -26.50
N ASN A 337 -8.71 -7.49 -27.57
CA ASN A 337 -8.22 -7.94 -28.88
C ASN A 337 -6.69 -7.95 -28.97
N GLY A 338 -6.01 -7.17 -28.13
CA GLY A 338 -4.57 -7.15 -27.94
C GLY A 338 -4.18 -7.73 -26.58
N ASP A 339 -3.24 -7.06 -25.91
CA ASP A 339 -2.65 -7.55 -24.66
C ASP A 339 -3.45 -7.10 -23.43
N LEU A 340 -3.51 -7.98 -22.43
CA LEU A 340 -3.97 -7.68 -21.08
C LEU A 340 -2.79 -7.78 -20.11
N ILE A 341 -2.50 -6.70 -19.39
CA ILE A 341 -1.44 -6.67 -18.38
C ILE A 341 -2.03 -6.34 -17.01
N VAL A 342 -1.77 -7.18 -16.00
CA VAL A 342 -1.99 -6.85 -14.59
C VAL A 342 -0.65 -6.51 -13.96
N LYS A 343 -0.47 -5.25 -13.54
CA LYS A 343 0.79 -4.73 -12.99
C LYS A 343 1.14 -5.34 -11.63
N PRO A 344 2.42 -5.29 -11.20
CA PRO A 344 2.82 -5.73 -9.86
C PRO A 344 1.95 -5.06 -8.78
N GLY A 345 1.37 -5.85 -7.89
CA GLY A 345 0.49 -5.38 -6.82
C GLY A 345 -0.93 -4.96 -7.22
N ALA A 346 -1.25 -4.91 -8.51
CA ALA A 346 -2.61 -4.67 -8.99
C ALA A 346 -3.48 -5.92 -8.90
N ALA A 347 -4.80 -5.73 -8.80
CA ALA A 347 -5.75 -6.81 -8.62
C ALA A 347 -6.89 -6.77 -9.64
N LEU A 348 -7.20 -7.92 -10.26
CA LEU A 348 -8.32 -8.09 -11.20
C LEU A 348 -9.20 -9.29 -10.78
N THR A 349 -10.50 -9.06 -10.61
CA THR A 349 -11.51 -10.11 -10.38
C THR A 349 -12.50 -10.18 -11.53
N VAL A 350 -12.75 -11.40 -12.02
CA VAL A 350 -13.89 -11.71 -12.88
C VAL A 350 -15.03 -12.23 -12.00
N ASP A 351 -16.07 -11.43 -11.84
CA ASP A 351 -17.25 -11.82 -11.06
C ASP A 351 -17.98 -13.00 -11.74
N PRO A 352 -18.82 -13.75 -11.02
CA PRO A 352 -19.54 -14.90 -11.59
C PRO A 352 -20.38 -14.60 -12.84
N ALA A 353 -20.81 -13.35 -13.03
CA ALA A 353 -21.56 -12.89 -14.20
C ALA A 353 -20.66 -12.44 -15.37
N GLY A 354 -19.37 -12.22 -15.13
CA GLY A 354 -18.41 -11.77 -16.13
C GLY A 354 -17.72 -12.93 -16.88
N THR A 355 -17.21 -12.62 -18.07
CA THR A 355 -16.34 -13.51 -18.85
C THR A 355 -15.21 -12.71 -19.50
N LEU A 356 -14.01 -13.28 -19.53
CA LEU A 356 -12.83 -12.63 -20.11
C LEU A 356 -12.34 -13.40 -21.33
N ALA A 357 -12.16 -12.70 -22.45
CA ALA A 357 -11.48 -13.22 -23.63
C ALA A 357 -10.31 -12.31 -23.99
N VAL A 358 -9.11 -12.88 -24.13
CA VAL A 358 -7.90 -12.15 -24.53
C VAL A 358 -7.33 -12.82 -25.78
N THR A 359 -7.16 -12.06 -26.86
CA THR A 359 -6.59 -12.56 -28.12
C THR A 359 -5.07 -12.44 -28.15
N GLY A 360 -4.52 -11.36 -27.57
CA GLY A 360 -3.08 -11.16 -27.39
C GLY A 360 -2.54 -11.86 -26.14
N ALA A 361 -1.45 -11.33 -25.59
CA ALA A 361 -0.84 -11.85 -24.38
C ALA A 361 -1.59 -11.40 -23.13
N PHE A 362 -1.99 -12.35 -22.27
CA PHE A 362 -2.44 -12.07 -20.91
C PHE A 362 -1.29 -12.29 -19.93
N THR A 363 -0.80 -11.22 -19.30
CA THR A 363 0.36 -11.26 -18.39
C THR A 363 0.04 -10.68 -17.02
N LEU A 364 0.31 -11.44 -15.97
CA LEU A 364 0.41 -10.96 -14.60
C LEU A 364 1.90 -10.66 -14.33
N GLN A 365 2.24 -9.39 -14.15
CA GLN A 365 3.62 -8.94 -13.96
C GLN A 365 4.05 -9.07 -12.50
N SER A 366 5.35 -9.29 -12.28
CA SER A 366 5.95 -9.32 -10.94
C SER A 366 7.32 -8.69 -10.91
N ASP A 367 7.56 -7.93 -9.84
CA ASP A 367 8.85 -7.33 -9.52
C ASP A 367 9.10 -7.41 -7.99
N ALA A 368 10.10 -6.69 -7.49
CA ALA A 368 10.42 -6.66 -6.06
C ALA A 368 9.27 -6.14 -5.17
N THR A 369 8.35 -5.34 -5.72
CA THR A 369 7.24 -4.70 -4.98
C THR A 369 6.05 -5.64 -4.81
N GLY A 370 5.85 -6.60 -5.73
CA GLY A 370 4.70 -7.49 -5.71
C GLY A 370 4.53 -8.34 -6.96
N THR A 371 3.41 -9.05 -6.98
CA THR A 371 2.93 -9.82 -8.13
C THR A 371 1.51 -9.38 -8.44
N GLY A 372 1.16 -9.20 -9.71
CA GLY A 372 -0.22 -8.94 -10.13
C GLY A 372 -1.13 -10.10 -9.73
N SER A 373 -2.36 -9.81 -9.32
CA SER A 373 -3.29 -10.80 -8.79
C SER A 373 -4.53 -10.94 -9.67
N PHE A 374 -4.90 -12.18 -9.98
CA PHE A 374 -6.09 -12.47 -10.80
C PHE A 374 -6.95 -13.56 -10.17
N ILE A 375 -8.25 -13.29 -10.05
CA ILE A 375 -9.27 -14.23 -9.57
C ILE A 375 -10.35 -14.38 -10.64
N THR A 376 -10.63 -15.63 -11.02
CA THR A 376 -11.68 -15.97 -11.99
C THR A 376 -12.29 -17.34 -11.69
N SER A 377 -13.52 -17.57 -12.10
CA SER A 377 -14.18 -18.89 -12.05
C SER A 377 -13.87 -19.77 -13.26
N SER A 378 -13.33 -19.19 -14.34
CA SER A 378 -13.09 -19.86 -15.62
C SER A 378 -11.60 -19.99 -15.91
N ALA A 379 -11.18 -21.19 -16.28
CA ALA A 379 -9.78 -21.48 -16.62
C ALA A 379 -9.36 -20.62 -17.82
N THR A 380 -8.39 -19.72 -17.60
CA THR A 380 -7.92 -18.74 -18.59
C THR A 380 -6.43 -18.96 -18.81
N ALA A 381 -5.97 -18.97 -20.06
CA ALA A 381 -4.55 -19.05 -20.36
C ALA A 381 -3.86 -17.72 -20.07
N ALA A 382 -2.78 -17.74 -19.31
CA ALA A 382 -2.02 -16.54 -18.95
C ALA A 382 -0.54 -16.85 -18.75
N SER A 383 0.28 -15.80 -18.80
CA SER A 383 1.67 -15.80 -18.33
C SER A 383 1.75 -15.11 -16.97
N ILE A 384 2.20 -15.82 -15.95
CA ILE A 384 2.26 -15.34 -14.58
C ILE A 384 3.71 -15.25 -14.17
N GLN A 385 4.18 -14.03 -13.94
CA GLN A 385 5.52 -13.75 -13.51
C GLN A 385 5.68 -13.93 -12.01
N ARG A 386 6.84 -14.43 -11.59
CA ARG A 386 7.25 -14.53 -10.19
C ARG A 386 8.67 -14.00 -10.04
N TYR A 387 8.79 -12.86 -9.37
CA TYR A 387 10.09 -12.30 -9.01
C TYR A 387 10.75 -13.14 -7.90
N VAL A 388 11.99 -13.55 -8.11
CA VAL A 388 12.79 -14.33 -7.17
C VAL A 388 14.15 -13.69 -7.02
N SER A 389 14.52 -13.30 -5.80
CA SER A 389 15.88 -12.79 -5.51
C SER A 389 16.90 -13.91 -5.60
N GLY A 390 18.08 -13.60 -6.13
CA GLY A 390 19.22 -14.51 -6.07
C GLY A 390 19.80 -14.61 -4.66
N TYR A 391 20.46 -15.73 -4.36
CA TYR A 391 21.10 -15.93 -3.06
C TYR A 391 22.27 -14.99 -2.82
N THR A 392 22.47 -14.63 -1.55
CA THR A 392 23.63 -13.84 -1.11
C THR A 392 24.65 -14.68 -0.36
N ASP A 393 24.20 -15.74 0.31
CA ASP A 393 25.00 -16.68 1.07
C ASP A 393 24.24 -18.01 1.21
N ALA A 394 24.77 -18.96 1.97
CA ALA A 394 24.17 -20.30 2.11
C ALA A 394 22.82 -20.30 2.86
N THR A 395 22.50 -19.25 3.60
CA THR A 395 21.32 -19.14 4.46
C THR A 395 20.21 -18.26 3.88
N HIS A 396 20.55 -17.37 2.94
CA HIS A 396 19.63 -16.42 2.29
C HIS A 396 19.48 -16.67 0.79
N GLY A 397 18.30 -16.41 0.22
CA GLY A 397 17.96 -16.69 -1.18
C GLY A 397 17.19 -17.99 -1.43
N TRP A 398 16.64 -18.59 -0.38
CA TRP A 398 15.76 -19.74 -0.47
C TRP A 398 14.31 -19.31 -0.58
N HIS A 399 13.56 -19.93 -1.49
CA HIS A 399 12.17 -19.58 -1.78
C HIS A 399 11.30 -20.83 -1.91
N LEU A 400 10.11 -20.80 -1.31
CA LEU A 400 9.10 -21.84 -1.53
C LEU A 400 8.21 -21.46 -2.72
N LEU A 401 8.19 -22.31 -3.74
CA LEU A 401 7.56 -22.07 -5.04
C LEU A 401 6.45 -23.08 -5.33
N SER A 402 5.38 -22.65 -5.98
CA SER A 402 4.29 -23.51 -6.48
C SER A 402 3.75 -22.99 -7.82
N THR A 403 3.06 -23.85 -8.58
CA THR A 403 2.53 -23.51 -9.90
C THR A 403 1.08 -23.01 -9.82
N PRO A 404 0.72 -21.89 -10.48
CA PRO A 404 -0.66 -21.45 -10.63
C PRO A 404 -1.34 -22.06 -11.87
N VAL A 405 -0.61 -22.81 -12.69
CA VAL A 405 -1.07 -23.43 -13.95
C VAL A 405 -0.84 -24.93 -13.95
N ALA A 406 -1.66 -25.66 -14.69
CA ALA A 406 -1.47 -27.09 -14.88
C ALA A 406 -0.30 -27.40 -15.84
N ALA A 407 0.41 -28.51 -15.60
CA ALA A 407 1.42 -29.07 -16.48
C ALA A 407 2.60 -28.13 -16.84
N GLN A 408 2.92 -27.14 -16.00
CA GLN A 408 4.14 -26.35 -16.15
C GLN A 408 5.38 -27.26 -16.09
N ALA A 409 6.22 -27.22 -17.12
CA ALA A 409 7.49 -27.94 -17.12
C ALA A 409 8.49 -27.29 -16.15
N ILE A 410 9.12 -28.09 -15.28
CA ILE A 410 10.13 -27.60 -14.33
C ILE A 410 11.43 -27.22 -15.07
N SER A 411 11.66 -27.77 -16.27
CA SER A 411 12.82 -27.41 -17.10
C SER A 411 12.84 -25.94 -17.53
N ALA A 412 11.71 -25.22 -17.46
CA ALA A 412 11.66 -23.78 -17.69
C ALA A 412 12.21 -22.96 -16.49
N PHE A 413 12.30 -23.57 -15.32
CA PHE A 413 12.71 -22.92 -14.07
C PHE A 413 14.11 -23.35 -13.62
N HIS A 414 14.52 -24.56 -13.97
CA HIS A 414 15.79 -25.13 -13.55
C HIS A 414 16.40 -26.01 -14.63
N THR A 415 17.71 -25.88 -14.83
CA THR A 415 18.51 -26.71 -15.73
C THR A 415 19.44 -27.60 -14.91
N PRO A 416 19.42 -28.94 -15.07
CA PRO A 416 20.34 -29.83 -14.38
C PRO A 416 21.82 -29.47 -14.63
N GLY A 417 22.63 -29.52 -13.57
CA GLY A 417 24.04 -29.14 -13.61
C GLY A 417 24.33 -27.64 -13.57
N SER A 418 23.30 -26.80 -13.41
CA SER A 418 23.48 -25.38 -13.06
C SER A 418 23.90 -25.19 -11.60
N THR A 419 24.26 -23.96 -11.23
CA THR A 419 24.50 -23.55 -9.84
C THR A 419 23.21 -23.24 -9.08
N ASP A 420 22.05 -23.42 -9.73
CA ASP A 420 20.74 -23.20 -9.13
C ASP A 420 20.25 -24.51 -8.49
N ASP A 421 19.50 -24.34 -7.42
CA ASP A 421 19.00 -25.41 -6.58
C ASP A 421 17.49 -25.55 -6.75
N PHE A 422 17.03 -26.80 -6.90
CA PHE A 422 15.61 -27.11 -7.05
C PHE A 422 15.30 -28.45 -6.36
N TYR A 423 14.53 -28.37 -5.27
CA TYR A 423 14.23 -29.48 -4.39
C TYR A 423 12.73 -29.70 -4.25
N LYS A 424 12.38 -30.94 -3.91
CA LYS A 424 11.09 -31.29 -3.31
C LYS A 424 11.33 -31.95 -1.95
N TRP A 425 10.35 -31.83 -1.06
CA TRP A 425 10.38 -32.48 0.23
C TRP A 425 9.79 -33.89 0.16
N ASP A 426 10.47 -34.87 0.76
CA ASP A 426 9.98 -36.25 0.89
C ASP A 426 9.91 -36.65 2.37
N GLU A 427 8.70 -36.59 2.93
CA GLU A 427 8.44 -36.91 4.33
C GLU A 427 8.85 -38.35 4.72
N PRO A 428 8.56 -39.40 3.92
CA PRO A 428 8.88 -40.77 4.31
C PRO A 428 10.36 -41.03 4.52
N THR A 429 11.23 -40.30 3.81
CA THR A 429 12.69 -40.43 3.95
C THR A 429 13.32 -39.32 4.78
N ASP A 430 12.55 -38.30 5.18
CA ASP A 430 13.05 -37.09 5.85
C ASP A 430 14.15 -36.39 5.05
N THR A 431 13.96 -36.27 3.73
CA THR A 431 14.98 -35.68 2.85
C THR A 431 14.43 -34.67 1.85
N TRP A 432 15.27 -33.66 1.57
CA TRP A 432 15.15 -32.84 0.38
C TRP A 432 15.72 -33.59 -0.82
N ILE A 433 14.86 -33.98 -1.77
CA ILE A 433 15.29 -34.62 -3.01
C ILE A 433 15.68 -33.53 -4.00
N ASN A 434 16.95 -33.47 -4.39
CA ASN A 434 17.42 -32.55 -5.43
C ASN A 434 17.00 -33.05 -6.82
N ARG A 435 16.63 -32.12 -7.72
CA ARG A 435 16.40 -32.40 -9.13
C ARG A 435 17.66 -32.82 -9.89
N ILE A 436 18.83 -32.47 -9.38
CA ILE A 436 20.13 -32.92 -9.87
C ILE A 436 20.51 -34.22 -9.13
N ALA A 437 20.80 -35.28 -9.88
CA ALA A 437 21.33 -36.53 -9.32
C ALA A 437 22.84 -36.44 -9.05
N ASP A 438 23.33 -37.36 -8.24
CA ASP A 438 24.76 -37.64 -8.09
C ASP A 438 25.38 -37.89 -9.48
N GLY A 439 26.25 -36.97 -9.93
CA GLY A 439 26.83 -36.97 -11.28
C GLY A 439 26.32 -35.86 -12.21
N GLY A 440 25.43 -34.98 -11.76
CA GLY A 440 25.05 -33.74 -12.46
C GLY A 440 23.89 -33.86 -13.47
N GLY A 441 23.36 -35.06 -13.66
CA GLY A 441 22.20 -35.32 -14.52
C GLY A 441 20.84 -35.08 -13.83
N LEU A 442 19.74 -35.33 -14.55
CA LEU A 442 18.40 -35.28 -13.96
C LEU A 442 18.21 -36.44 -12.97
N ASN A 443 17.66 -36.15 -11.79
CA ASN A 443 17.27 -37.16 -10.82
C ASN A 443 15.98 -37.88 -11.26
N GLY A 444 16.07 -39.20 -11.46
CA GLY A 444 14.95 -40.04 -11.89
C GLY A 444 13.80 -40.13 -10.89
N SER A 445 14.03 -39.76 -9.63
CA SER A 445 12.99 -39.64 -8.59
C SER A 445 12.27 -38.29 -8.62
N PHE A 446 12.68 -37.36 -9.49
CA PHE A 446 12.09 -36.04 -9.64
C PHE A 446 11.14 -36.00 -10.84
N GLU A 447 9.96 -35.43 -10.65
CA GLU A 447 8.96 -35.27 -11.70
C GLU A 447 9.40 -34.25 -12.77
N THR A 448 8.77 -34.32 -13.94
CA THR A 448 9.09 -33.46 -15.07
C THR A 448 8.35 -32.13 -15.04
N ASN A 449 7.13 -32.13 -14.51
CA ASN A 449 6.23 -30.99 -14.42
C ASN A 449 5.87 -30.70 -12.96
N PHE A 450 5.57 -29.44 -12.66
CA PHE A 450 5.08 -29.05 -11.34
C PHE A 450 3.76 -29.78 -11.01
N GLY A 451 3.64 -30.26 -9.77
CA GLY A 451 2.38 -30.75 -9.22
C GLY A 451 1.45 -29.60 -8.82
N VAL A 452 0.18 -29.68 -9.20
CA VAL A 452 -0.85 -28.72 -8.74
C VAL A 452 -1.05 -28.92 -7.24
N GLY A 453 -0.89 -27.85 -6.45
CA GLY A 453 -0.98 -27.90 -4.99
C GLY A 453 0.29 -28.39 -4.29
N THR A 454 1.35 -28.69 -5.05
CA THR A 454 2.66 -29.12 -4.53
C THR A 454 3.57 -27.90 -4.37
N GLY A 455 4.36 -27.86 -3.30
CA GLY A 455 5.40 -26.86 -3.10
C GLY A 455 6.78 -27.41 -3.42
N TYR A 456 7.70 -26.51 -3.78
CA TYR A 456 9.08 -26.78 -4.12
C TYR A 456 9.98 -25.78 -3.41
N LEU A 457 11.22 -26.17 -3.11
CA LEU A 457 12.22 -25.27 -2.56
C LEU A 457 13.23 -24.94 -3.67
N VAL A 458 13.45 -23.65 -3.90
CA VAL A 458 14.36 -23.17 -4.96
C VAL A 458 15.34 -22.15 -4.43
N SER A 459 16.51 -22.10 -5.05
CA SER A 459 17.46 -21.00 -4.90
C SER A 459 18.17 -20.76 -6.22
N TYR A 460 18.35 -19.48 -6.58
CA TYR A 460 18.94 -19.08 -7.85
C TYR A 460 20.18 -18.23 -7.61
N ALA A 461 21.20 -18.40 -8.45
CA ALA A 461 22.43 -17.61 -8.34
C ALA A 461 22.24 -16.13 -8.71
N ALA A 462 21.27 -15.83 -9.56
CA ALA A 462 20.93 -14.47 -9.99
C ALA A 462 19.46 -14.16 -9.74
N THR A 463 19.19 -12.92 -9.33
CA THR A 463 17.82 -12.39 -9.28
C THR A 463 17.19 -12.44 -10.66
N ASP A 464 15.99 -12.98 -10.75
CA ASP A 464 15.28 -13.20 -12.01
C ASP A 464 13.76 -13.18 -11.80
N THR A 465 13.01 -12.94 -12.87
CA THR A 465 11.56 -13.03 -12.89
C THR A 465 11.16 -14.26 -13.70
N LYS A 466 10.85 -15.35 -13.00
CA LYS A 466 10.41 -16.60 -13.63
C LYS A 466 8.99 -16.47 -14.17
N THR A 467 8.63 -17.21 -15.21
CA THR A 467 7.30 -17.13 -15.83
C THR A 467 6.65 -18.51 -15.89
N PHE A 468 5.48 -18.63 -15.28
CA PHE A 468 4.55 -19.73 -15.47
C PHE A 468 3.66 -19.42 -16.68
N SER A 469 3.46 -20.37 -17.58
CA SER A 469 2.61 -20.17 -18.77
C SER A 469 1.68 -21.35 -18.96
N GLY A 470 0.38 -21.09 -19.05
CA GLY A 470 -0.61 -22.13 -19.25
C GLY A 470 -2.00 -21.72 -18.78
N SER A 471 -2.91 -22.69 -18.76
CA SER A 471 -4.26 -22.49 -18.23
C SER A 471 -4.20 -22.42 -16.70
N LEU A 472 -4.74 -21.34 -16.14
CA LEU A 472 -4.83 -21.12 -14.71
C LEU A 472 -5.65 -22.21 -14.02
N ASN A 473 -5.15 -22.67 -12.88
CA ASN A 473 -5.95 -23.50 -11.99
C ASN A 473 -7.00 -22.61 -11.29
N VAL A 474 -8.26 -22.98 -11.45
CA VAL A 474 -9.44 -22.31 -10.85
C VAL A 474 -10.27 -23.25 -9.99
N SER A 475 -9.78 -24.47 -9.82
CA SER A 475 -10.42 -25.56 -9.08
C SER A 475 -9.72 -25.80 -7.76
N ASN A 476 -10.43 -26.45 -6.83
CA ASN A 476 -9.83 -26.97 -5.61
C ASN A 476 -8.65 -27.89 -5.95
N ALA A 477 -7.58 -27.81 -5.17
CA ALA A 477 -6.48 -28.77 -5.23
C ALA A 477 -6.51 -29.64 -3.96
N SER A 478 -6.44 -30.96 -4.11
CA SER A 478 -6.49 -31.88 -2.97
C SER A 478 -5.15 -32.60 -2.81
N ALA A 479 -4.71 -32.72 -1.57
CA ALA A 479 -3.59 -33.57 -1.16
C ALA A 479 -4.13 -34.68 -0.26
N SER A 480 -3.82 -35.93 -0.59
CA SER A 480 -4.36 -37.11 0.10
C SER A 480 -3.28 -38.15 0.34
N GLY A 481 -3.42 -38.92 1.42
CA GLY A 481 -2.45 -39.96 1.75
C GLY A 481 -1.15 -39.38 2.29
N LEU A 482 -1.22 -38.22 2.95
CA LEU A 482 -0.08 -37.61 3.62
C LEU A 482 0.39 -38.54 4.75
N SER A 483 1.67 -38.86 4.76
CA SER A 483 2.31 -39.78 5.71
C SER A 483 2.71 -39.07 7.01
N TYR A 484 2.91 -39.87 8.04
CA TYR A 484 3.47 -39.52 9.34
C TYR A 484 4.48 -40.59 9.77
N THR A 485 5.75 -40.38 9.43
CA THR A 485 6.84 -41.32 9.68
C THR A 485 7.55 -40.99 10.99
N GLY A 486 6.95 -41.42 12.12
CA GLY A 486 7.30 -40.99 13.48
C GLY A 486 8.73 -41.27 14.01
N ALA A 487 9.65 -41.79 13.20
CA ALA A 487 11.07 -41.91 13.53
C ALA A 487 11.90 -40.69 13.06
N SER A 488 11.30 -39.79 12.29
CA SER A 488 11.93 -38.59 11.72
C SER A 488 11.79 -37.36 12.63
N THR A 489 12.74 -36.43 12.53
CA THR A 489 12.66 -35.11 13.20
C THR A 489 11.67 -34.15 12.55
N ALA A 490 11.30 -34.39 11.28
CA ALA A 490 10.27 -33.66 10.55
C ALA A 490 9.07 -34.55 10.18
N ALA A 491 8.81 -35.59 10.99
CA ALA A 491 7.66 -36.48 10.82
C ALA A 491 6.37 -35.68 10.66
N GLY A 492 5.56 -36.06 9.68
CA GLY A 492 4.28 -35.43 9.38
C GLY A 492 4.35 -34.15 8.56
N TRP A 493 5.51 -33.52 8.35
CA TRP A 493 5.59 -32.30 7.56
C TRP A 493 5.55 -32.58 6.05
N HIS A 494 4.66 -31.88 5.35
CA HIS A 494 4.52 -31.95 3.89
C HIS A 494 4.62 -30.56 3.29
N LEU A 495 5.41 -30.44 2.21
CA LEU A 495 5.51 -29.21 1.45
C LEU A 495 4.41 -29.15 0.38
N LEU A 496 3.42 -28.29 0.63
CA LEU A 496 2.32 -27.99 -0.27
C LEU A 496 2.51 -26.60 -0.87
N GLY A 497 1.65 -26.20 -1.79
CA GLY A 497 1.79 -24.89 -2.41
C GLY A 497 0.50 -24.29 -2.93
N ASN A 498 0.44 -22.96 -2.90
CA ASN A 498 -0.69 -22.21 -3.39
C ASN A 498 -0.80 -22.37 -4.93
N PRO A 499 -1.86 -23.05 -5.43
CA PRO A 499 -1.99 -23.38 -6.83
C PRO A 499 -2.70 -22.29 -7.63
N PHE A 500 -2.79 -21.06 -7.13
CA PHE A 500 -3.58 -19.97 -7.73
C PHE A 500 -2.73 -18.75 -8.08
N SER A 501 -3.19 -17.98 -9.08
CA SER A 501 -2.68 -16.65 -9.46
C SER A 501 -3.07 -15.52 -8.49
N SER A 502 -3.47 -15.88 -7.28
CA SER A 502 -3.88 -15.01 -6.19
C SER A 502 -3.42 -15.60 -4.87
N ALA A 503 -3.43 -14.81 -3.81
CA ALA A 503 -3.12 -15.31 -2.48
C ALA A 503 -4.26 -16.19 -1.96
N LEU A 504 -3.98 -16.92 -0.88
CA LEU A 504 -4.95 -17.72 -0.14
C LEU A 504 -5.07 -17.23 1.29
N THR A 505 -6.29 -17.27 1.82
CA THR A 505 -6.52 -17.21 3.26
C THR A 505 -6.47 -18.63 3.83
N TRP A 506 -5.50 -18.92 4.69
CA TRP A 506 -5.30 -20.24 5.31
C TRP A 506 -6.40 -20.55 6.33
N ASN A 507 -6.95 -21.77 6.27
CA ASN A 507 -7.89 -22.31 7.26
C ASN A 507 -8.98 -21.31 7.69
N ASP A 508 -9.59 -20.64 6.72
CA ASP A 508 -10.64 -19.62 6.87
C ASP A 508 -12.06 -20.19 7.04
N GLY A 509 -12.17 -21.50 7.26
CA GLY A 509 -13.43 -22.24 7.29
C GLY A 509 -13.84 -22.90 5.97
N ASN A 510 -13.21 -22.56 4.83
CA ASN A 510 -13.45 -23.24 3.56
C ASN A 510 -12.53 -24.45 3.33
N TRP A 511 -11.46 -24.54 4.12
CA TRP A 511 -10.51 -25.65 4.05
C TRP A 511 -11.11 -26.92 4.62
N ASN A 512 -10.94 -28.03 3.90
CA ASN A 512 -11.25 -29.35 4.43
C ASN A 512 -9.96 -29.98 4.91
N LEU A 513 -9.71 -29.93 6.22
CA LEU A 513 -8.54 -30.52 6.87
C LEU A 513 -8.96 -31.84 7.55
N SER A 514 -8.32 -32.94 7.19
CA SER A 514 -8.54 -34.26 7.81
C SER A 514 -7.24 -34.79 8.36
N ASN A 515 -7.14 -34.79 9.69
CA ASN A 515 -5.90 -35.11 10.44
C ASN A 515 -4.71 -34.25 10.00
N VAL A 516 -4.95 -32.98 9.70
CA VAL A 516 -3.93 -31.96 9.44
C VAL A 516 -4.09 -30.89 10.50
N ASP A 517 -2.98 -30.42 11.05
CA ASP A 517 -2.99 -29.41 12.10
C ASP A 517 -3.52 -28.07 11.57
N ALA A 518 -4.16 -27.30 12.45
CA ALA A 518 -4.88 -26.07 12.09
C ALA A 518 -3.95 -24.92 11.68
N ASN A 519 -2.66 -25.01 12.03
CA ASN A 519 -1.62 -24.03 11.70
C ASN A 519 -0.67 -24.61 10.65
N CYS A 520 -0.29 -23.82 9.66
CA CYS A 520 0.78 -24.17 8.72
C CYS A 520 2.01 -23.30 8.97
N GLN A 521 3.12 -23.58 8.29
CA GLN A 521 4.32 -22.74 8.36
C GLN A 521 4.81 -22.33 6.99
N ILE A 522 5.39 -21.14 6.89
CA ILE A 522 5.92 -20.59 5.65
C ILE A 522 7.38 -20.21 5.83
N TRP A 523 8.19 -20.42 4.79
CA TRP A 523 9.57 -19.98 4.81
C TRP A 523 9.64 -18.45 4.81
N ASN A 524 10.39 -17.90 5.77
CA ASN A 524 10.71 -16.49 5.88
C ASN A 524 12.18 -16.31 5.52
N GLU A 525 12.41 -15.85 4.29
CA GLU A 525 13.75 -15.74 3.71
C GLU A 525 14.64 -14.76 4.49
N ALA A 526 14.10 -13.63 4.95
CA ALA A 526 14.86 -12.63 5.70
C ALA A 526 15.30 -13.12 7.09
N ASN A 527 14.57 -14.09 7.66
CA ASN A 527 14.91 -14.71 8.93
C ASN A 527 15.74 -16.00 8.75
N ALA A 528 15.78 -16.54 7.54
CA ALA A 528 16.25 -17.90 7.23
C ALA A 528 15.59 -18.99 8.11
N SER A 529 14.28 -18.83 8.38
CA SER A 529 13.51 -19.67 9.29
C SER A 529 12.07 -19.86 8.83
N TYR A 530 11.33 -20.76 9.48
CA TYR A 530 9.89 -20.89 9.27
C TYR A 530 9.09 -19.97 10.21
N SER A 531 7.99 -19.42 9.69
CA SER A 531 7.02 -18.59 10.41
C SER A 531 5.66 -19.28 10.45
N VAL A 532 5.02 -19.30 11.62
CA VAL A 532 3.71 -19.92 11.81
C VAL A 532 2.62 -19.05 11.18
N ILE A 533 1.74 -19.68 10.40
CA ILE A 533 0.53 -19.09 9.83
C ILE A 533 -0.67 -19.66 10.56
N LEU A 534 -1.29 -18.79 11.36
CA LEU A 534 -2.54 -19.06 12.07
C LEU A 534 -3.73 -19.09 11.09
N PRO A 535 -4.88 -19.67 11.48
CA PRO A 535 -6.13 -19.53 10.76
C PRO A 535 -6.43 -18.06 10.40
N ASN A 536 -6.88 -17.84 9.18
CA ASN A 536 -7.08 -16.55 8.52
C ASN A 536 -5.80 -15.81 8.08
N GLY A 537 -4.60 -16.40 8.26
CA GLY A 537 -3.36 -15.87 7.74
C GLY A 537 -3.23 -16.01 6.22
N ILE A 538 -2.34 -15.23 5.61
CA ILE A 538 -2.18 -15.18 4.15
C ILE A 538 -1.04 -16.09 3.68
N ILE A 539 -1.32 -16.90 2.65
CA ILE A 539 -0.32 -17.61 1.85
C ILE A 539 -0.23 -16.89 0.49
N PRO A 540 0.90 -16.24 0.14
CA PRO A 540 1.04 -15.50 -1.11
C PRO A 540 0.82 -16.37 -2.37
N SER A 541 0.52 -15.73 -3.49
CA SER A 541 0.38 -16.44 -4.78
C SER A 541 1.65 -17.19 -5.14
N MET A 542 1.51 -18.43 -5.64
CA MET A 542 2.62 -19.29 -6.06
C MET A 542 3.64 -19.61 -4.95
N ASN A 543 3.28 -19.39 -3.68
CA ASN A 543 4.16 -19.69 -2.55
C ASN A 543 3.92 -21.11 -2.03
N GLY A 544 4.99 -21.81 -1.67
CA GLY A 544 4.88 -23.06 -0.91
C GLY A 544 4.63 -22.81 0.58
N PHE A 545 4.08 -23.80 1.28
CA PHE A 545 3.87 -23.78 2.73
C PHE A 545 3.95 -25.22 3.28
N MET A 546 4.38 -25.35 4.51
CA MET A 546 4.51 -26.62 5.24
C MET A 546 3.23 -26.89 6.02
N ALA A 547 2.59 -28.02 5.77
CA ALA A 547 1.44 -28.51 6.53
C ALA A 547 1.82 -29.77 7.29
N HIS A 548 1.38 -29.89 8.54
CA HIS A 548 1.68 -31.05 9.37
C HIS A 548 0.50 -32.02 9.41
N ALA A 549 0.71 -33.25 8.94
CA ALA A 549 -0.17 -34.38 9.12
C ALA A 549 -0.01 -34.92 10.54
N SER A 550 -1.10 -35.05 11.30
CA SER A 550 -1.04 -35.57 12.67
C SER A 550 -1.00 -37.10 12.75
N VAL A 551 -1.38 -37.79 11.67
CA VAL A 551 -1.35 -39.26 11.53
C VAL A 551 -1.16 -39.65 10.07
N ASP A 552 -0.80 -40.92 9.84
CA ASP A 552 -0.75 -41.52 8.49
C ASP A 552 -2.11 -41.46 7.77
N GLY A 553 -2.08 -41.15 6.48
CA GLY A 553 -3.27 -41.09 5.64
C GLY A 553 -4.04 -39.77 5.78
N ALA A 554 -3.43 -38.73 6.34
CA ALA A 554 -4.03 -37.40 6.41
C ALA A 554 -4.30 -36.83 5.01
N SER A 555 -5.21 -35.86 4.95
CA SER A 555 -5.57 -35.21 3.70
C SER A 555 -6.05 -33.79 3.93
N LEU A 556 -5.88 -32.96 2.91
CA LEU A 556 -6.49 -31.64 2.87
C LEU A 556 -6.97 -31.26 1.48
N THR A 557 -7.85 -30.25 1.43
CA THR A 557 -8.22 -29.56 0.20
C THR A 557 -7.87 -28.10 0.32
N ILE A 558 -7.05 -27.60 -0.62
CA ILE A 558 -6.79 -26.20 -0.87
C ILE A 558 -7.99 -25.66 -1.67
N PRO A 559 -8.88 -24.87 -1.05
CA PRO A 559 -10.13 -24.48 -1.66
C PRO A 559 -9.94 -23.27 -2.58
N LYS A 560 -10.61 -23.27 -3.74
CA LYS A 560 -10.66 -22.10 -4.63
C LYS A 560 -11.40 -20.91 -3.97
N ASP A 561 -12.26 -21.17 -3.00
CA ASP A 561 -13.10 -20.16 -2.36
C ASP A 561 -12.32 -19.35 -1.30
N SER A 562 -11.10 -19.80 -0.91
CA SER A 562 -10.17 -19.03 -0.07
C SER A 562 -9.23 -18.11 -0.84
N ARG A 563 -9.39 -17.98 -2.17
CA ARG A 563 -8.60 -17.04 -2.98
C ARG A 563 -8.88 -15.61 -2.56
N THR A 564 -7.83 -14.83 -2.39
CA THR A 564 -7.92 -13.41 -2.02
C THR A 564 -6.87 -12.59 -2.74
N HIS A 565 -7.15 -11.31 -2.95
CA HIS A 565 -6.16 -10.38 -3.45
C HIS A 565 -5.23 -9.95 -2.31
N ASN A 566 -3.94 -10.19 -2.49
CA ASN A 566 -2.90 -9.67 -1.60
C ASN A 566 -1.63 -9.48 -2.42
N ALA A 567 -1.11 -8.25 -2.42
CA ALA A 567 0.06 -7.85 -3.21
C ALA A 567 1.40 -8.29 -2.60
N THR A 568 1.39 -8.88 -1.40
CA THR A 568 2.59 -9.32 -0.70
C THR A 568 3.38 -10.30 -1.57
N ASN A 569 4.57 -9.88 -2.01
CA ASN A 569 5.45 -10.68 -2.85
C ASN A 569 5.90 -11.94 -2.10
N TRP A 570 6.47 -11.73 -0.92
CA TRP A 570 6.90 -12.76 0.04
C TRP A 570 6.36 -12.42 1.41
N TYR A 571 6.02 -13.44 2.20
CA TYR A 571 5.40 -13.25 3.51
C TYR A 571 6.21 -12.30 4.40
N LYS A 572 5.50 -11.34 5.00
CA LYS A 572 5.99 -10.41 6.03
C LYS A 572 4.99 -10.48 7.19
N ASN A 573 5.48 -10.44 8.43
CA ASN A 573 4.65 -10.60 9.63
C ASN A 573 3.46 -9.61 9.64
N ALA A 574 2.25 -10.10 9.91
CA ALA A 574 1.00 -9.32 9.97
C ALA A 574 0.42 -9.25 11.40
N GLU A 575 -0.59 -8.38 11.59
CA GLU A 575 -1.06 -7.80 12.87
C GLU A 575 -1.47 -8.73 14.03
N GLN A 576 -1.42 -8.11 15.21
CA GLN A 576 -1.34 -8.68 16.55
C GLN A 576 -2.62 -9.33 17.08
N ILE A 577 -2.52 -10.63 17.35
CA ILE A 577 -3.33 -11.33 18.35
C ILE A 577 -2.68 -11.08 19.73
N ALA A 578 -3.43 -11.20 20.82
CA ALA A 578 -2.84 -11.16 22.16
C ALA A 578 -1.92 -12.39 22.36
N GLN A 579 -0.65 -12.21 22.01
CA GLN A 579 0.38 -13.23 22.04
C GLN A 579 1.70 -12.65 22.57
N ILE A 580 2.60 -13.53 22.93
CA ILE A 580 3.98 -13.22 23.24
C ILE A 580 4.84 -13.82 22.15
N VAL A 581 5.69 -13.00 21.55
CA VAL A 581 6.69 -13.46 20.59
C VAL A 581 8.07 -13.14 21.13
N LEU A 582 8.86 -14.18 21.30
CA LEU A 582 10.27 -14.08 21.62
C LEU A 582 11.06 -14.43 20.37
N THR A 583 11.98 -13.57 19.98
CA THR A 583 12.83 -13.81 18.80
C THR A 583 14.28 -13.91 19.23
N VAL A 584 14.95 -15.00 18.85
CA VAL A 584 16.41 -15.07 18.90
C VAL A 584 16.97 -14.56 17.59
N ARG A 585 17.97 -13.69 17.65
CA ARG A 585 18.77 -13.25 16.50
C ARG A 585 20.20 -13.71 16.62
N ASP A 586 20.73 -14.27 15.53
CA ASP A 586 22.16 -14.41 15.29
C ASP A 586 22.66 -13.11 14.68
N THR A 587 23.48 -12.37 15.43
CA THR A 587 23.97 -11.06 14.97
C THR A 587 25.05 -11.17 13.89
N ASP A 588 25.71 -12.32 13.78
CA ASP A 588 26.80 -12.54 12.82
C ASP A 588 26.22 -12.99 11.47
N GLY A 589 25.33 -13.98 11.50
CA GLY A 589 24.68 -14.55 10.32
C GLY A 589 23.46 -13.79 9.83
N GLN A 590 22.97 -12.78 10.58
CA GLN A 590 21.73 -12.02 10.28
C GLN A 590 20.47 -12.89 10.15
N THR A 591 20.44 -14.04 10.84
CA THR A 591 19.27 -14.93 10.87
C THR A 591 18.48 -14.74 12.17
N ALA A 592 17.20 -15.14 12.17
CA ALA A 592 16.34 -14.98 13.34
C ALA A 592 15.31 -16.10 13.46
N GLN A 593 14.96 -16.48 14.69
CA GLN A 593 13.95 -17.50 14.95
C GLN A 593 12.95 -16.99 16.00
N PRO A 594 11.68 -16.76 15.63
CA PRO A 594 10.62 -16.49 16.59
C PRO A 594 10.09 -17.79 17.21
N THR A 595 9.66 -17.71 18.47
CA THR A 595 8.76 -18.66 19.12
C THR A 595 7.56 -17.91 19.69
N ILE A 596 6.37 -18.49 19.57
CA ILE A 596 5.11 -17.85 19.93
C ILE A 596 4.49 -18.57 21.13
N ILE A 597 4.13 -17.80 22.17
CA ILE A 597 3.32 -18.26 23.29
C ILE A 597 1.97 -17.55 23.22
N ARG A 598 0.89 -18.33 23.21
CA ARG A 598 -0.48 -17.83 23.18
C ARG A 598 -1.26 -18.39 24.37
N PHE A 599 -2.35 -17.71 24.74
CA PHE A 599 -3.30 -18.19 25.72
C PHE A 599 -4.71 -18.29 25.13
N GLU A 600 -5.35 -19.44 25.27
CA GLU A 600 -6.70 -19.72 24.80
C GLU A 600 -7.39 -20.68 25.78
N PRO A 601 -8.49 -20.31 26.46
CA PRO A 601 -9.14 -21.16 27.47
C PRO A 601 -9.53 -22.58 27.00
N GLY A 602 -9.70 -22.77 25.68
CA GLY A 602 -10.01 -24.06 25.08
C GLY A 602 -8.80 -24.96 24.80
N ALA A 603 -7.56 -24.46 24.93
CA ALA A 603 -6.36 -25.22 24.64
C ALA A 603 -5.98 -26.18 25.77
N THR A 604 -5.22 -27.23 25.45
CA THR A 604 -4.71 -28.19 26.43
C THR A 604 -3.27 -27.89 26.83
N ASN A 605 -2.80 -28.47 27.94
CA ASN A 605 -1.39 -28.36 28.34
C ASN A 605 -0.44 -29.23 27.49
N GLY A 606 -0.99 -30.12 26.65
CA GLY A 606 -0.23 -30.93 25.70
C GLY A 606 -0.42 -30.45 24.28
N TYR A 607 0.22 -31.13 23.33
CA TYR A 607 0.06 -30.80 21.93
C TYR A 607 -1.41 -30.84 21.51
N ASP A 608 -1.93 -29.70 21.08
CA ASP A 608 -3.27 -29.54 20.57
C ASP A 608 -3.20 -29.14 19.09
N CYS A 609 -3.59 -30.06 18.20
CA CYS A 609 -3.53 -29.83 16.76
C CYS A 609 -4.41 -28.66 16.27
N GLN A 610 -5.34 -28.16 17.09
CA GLN A 610 -6.16 -27.00 16.75
C GLN A 610 -5.50 -25.65 17.08
N TYR A 611 -4.52 -25.63 17.98
CA TYR A 611 -3.94 -24.39 18.51
C TYR A 611 -2.42 -24.32 18.41
N ASP A 612 -1.73 -25.45 18.42
CA ASP A 612 -0.27 -25.52 18.46
C ASP A 612 0.35 -25.69 17.08
N SER A 613 1.66 -25.48 17.00
CA SER A 613 2.48 -25.88 15.86
C SER A 613 3.81 -26.41 16.35
N TYR A 614 4.19 -27.60 15.88
CA TYR A 614 5.53 -28.14 16.11
C TYR A 614 6.61 -27.22 15.59
N PHE A 615 7.78 -27.25 16.20
CA PHE A 615 8.95 -26.55 15.69
C PHE A 615 9.47 -27.23 14.42
N LEU A 616 9.71 -26.45 13.36
CA LEU A 616 10.36 -26.90 12.13
C LEU A 616 11.67 -26.12 11.95
N PRO A 617 12.85 -26.78 12.00
CA PRO A 617 14.13 -26.08 11.91
C PRO A 617 14.37 -25.49 10.51
N GLY A 618 14.99 -24.30 10.49
CA GLY A 618 15.55 -23.66 9.29
C GLY A 618 17.07 -23.52 9.40
N PHE A 619 17.63 -22.43 8.83
CA PHE A 619 19.06 -22.10 8.97
C PHE A 619 19.34 -21.16 10.14
N ALA A 620 18.31 -20.49 10.67
CA ALA A 620 18.37 -19.74 11.92
C ALA A 620 18.74 -20.65 13.12
N PRO A 621 19.26 -20.08 14.23
CA PRO A 621 19.38 -20.85 15.46
C PRO A 621 18.03 -21.42 15.89
N MET A 622 18.03 -22.64 16.44
CA MET A 622 16.78 -23.25 16.87
C MET A 622 16.36 -22.63 18.19
N PHE A 623 15.14 -22.08 18.22
CA PHE A 623 14.55 -21.47 19.40
C PHE A 623 13.07 -21.79 19.44
N TYR A 624 12.65 -22.46 20.51
CA TYR A 624 11.31 -23.03 20.62
C TYR A 624 10.92 -23.18 22.09
N SER A 625 9.62 -23.29 22.35
CA SER A 625 9.15 -23.70 23.68
C SER A 625 9.06 -25.22 23.77
N ASN A 626 9.29 -25.75 24.97
CA ASN A 626 9.27 -27.18 25.27
C ASN A 626 8.10 -27.50 26.20
N SER A 627 7.27 -28.47 25.81
CA SER A 627 6.25 -29.07 26.66
C SER A 627 6.18 -30.57 26.40
N GLN A 628 6.11 -31.40 27.45
CA GLN A 628 5.97 -32.85 27.33
C GLN A 628 6.96 -33.51 26.34
N GLN A 629 8.22 -33.07 26.33
CA GLN A 629 9.29 -33.55 25.44
C GLN A 629 9.08 -33.26 23.93
N LYS A 630 8.21 -32.31 23.61
CA LYS A 630 7.98 -31.81 22.25
C LYS A 630 8.42 -30.36 22.15
N SER A 631 8.89 -29.99 20.96
CA SER A 631 9.34 -28.63 20.64
C SER A 631 8.29 -27.92 19.79
N TYR A 632 7.95 -26.70 20.17
CA TYR A 632 6.84 -25.93 19.62
C TYR A 632 7.33 -24.59 19.07
N ALA A 633 6.98 -24.29 17.82
CA ALA A 633 7.07 -22.94 17.27
C ALA A 633 5.93 -22.05 17.77
N LEU A 634 4.76 -22.66 18.00
CA LEU A 634 3.60 -22.05 18.64
C LEU A 634 3.09 -22.99 19.74
N ASN A 635 3.05 -22.47 20.96
CA ASN A 635 2.53 -23.15 22.14
C ASN A 635 1.39 -22.34 22.74
N THR A 636 0.18 -22.91 22.69
CA THR A 636 -1.03 -22.29 23.20
C THR A 636 -1.44 -22.95 24.52
N LEU A 637 -1.45 -22.16 25.58
CA LEU A 637 -1.77 -22.61 26.93
C LEU A 637 -3.19 -22.16 27.31
N SER A 638 -3.82 -22.83 28.27
CA SER A 638 -5.20 -22.53 28.67
C SER A 638 -5.35 -21.16 29.35
N GLU A 639 -4.44 -20.84 30.26
CA GLU A 639 -4.47 -19.59 31.02
C GLU A 639 -3.06 -19.11 31.39
N LEU A 640 -2.94 -17.78 31.49
CA LEU A 640 -1.74 -17.12 32.00
C LEU A 640 -1.85 -17.03 33.53
N SER A 641 -0.80 -17.46 34.24
CA SER A 641 -0.71 -17.30 35.70
C SER A 641 0.70 -16.85 36.12
N GLN A 642 0.83 -16.18 37.27
CA GLN A 642 2.13 -15.69 37.76
C GLN A 642 3.13 -16.81 38.06
N GLY A 643 2.65 -18.00 38.42
CA GLY A 643 3.48 -19.18 38.67
C GLY A 643 3.75 -20.03 37.43
N LEU A 644 3.27 -19.61 36.25
CA LEU A 644 3.54 -20.31 35.01
C LEU A 644 5.01 -20.16 34.63
N THR A 645 5.61 -21.30 34.31
CA THR A 645 6.98 -21.39 33.82
C THR A 645 6.99 -22.16 32.51
N ILE A 646 7.66 -21.62 31.50
CA ILE A 646 7.74 -22.23 30.17
C ILE A 646 9.21 -22.51 29.85
N PRO A 647 9.63 -23.79 29.78
CA PRO A 647 10.95 -24.15 29.32
C PRO A 647 11.15 -23.74 27.86
N LEU A 648 12.28 -23.11 27.55
CA LEU A 648 12.65 -22.71 26.21
C LEU A 648 13.95 -23.42 25.80
N GLY A 649 13.91 -24.06 24.64
CA GLY A 649 15.07 -24.69 24.03
C GLY A 649 15.84 -23.71 23.14
N PHE A 650 17.16 -23.78 23.16
CA PHE A 650 18.03 -23.04 22.27
C PHE A 650 19.18 -23.91 21.78
N VAL A 651 19.38 -23.97 20.46
CA VAL A 651 20.56 -24.60 19.85
C VAL A 651 21.15 -23.62 18.84
N LYS A 652 22.44 -23.32 19.00
CA LYS A 652 23.15 -22.40 18.12
C LYS A 652 23.21 -22.92 16.69
N ASN A 653 23.24 -21.98 15.74
CA ASN A 653 23.76 -22.20 14.40
C ASN A 653 25.29 -21.94 14.40
N ALA A 654 25.85 -21.51 13.26
CA ALA A 654 27.27 -21.20 13.15
C ALA A 654 27.72 -19.93 13.91
N GLY A 655 26.78 -19.06 14.32
CA GLY A 655 27.08 -17.82 15.05
C GLY A 655 27.61 -18.05 16.48
N TYR A 656 28.15 -17.01 17.11
CA TYR A 656 28.66 -17.09 18.49
C TYR A 656 27.92 -16.18 19.45
N GLN A 657 27.41 -15.06 18.97
CA GLN A 657 26.69 -14.07 19.77
C GLN A 657 25.23 -13.99 19.34
N PHE A 658 24.35 -14.05 20.33
CA PHE A 658 22.91 -14.12 20.12
C PHE A 658 22.17 -13.10 20.98
N VAL A 659 21.00 -12.71 20.51
CA VAL A 659 20.12 -11.75 21.19
C VAL A 659 18.72 -12.33 21.28
N ILE A 660 18.18 -12.49 22.49
CA ILE A 660 16.75 -12.77 22.71
C ILE A 660 16.04 -11.45 22.96
N GLU A 661 15.03 -11.17 22.12
CA GLU A 661 14.18 -9.99 22.23
C GLU A 661 12.71 -10.37 22.39
N LEU A 662 11.99 -9.57 23.18
CA LEU A 662 10.53 -9.62 23.28
C LEU A 662 9.95 -8.73 22.18
N THR A 663 9.57 -9.34 21.05
CA THR A 663 9.07 -8.61 19.87
C THR A 663 7.58 -8.29 19.95
N GLU A 664 6.81 -9.13 20.63
CA GLU A 664 5.39 -8.89 20.93
C GLU A 664 5.09 -9.29 22.37
N ASN A 665 4.20 -8.53 23.02
CA ASN A 665 3.83 -8.77 24.40
C ASN A 665 2.35 -8.48 24.65
N ILE A 666 1.76 -9.19 25.59
CA ILE A 666 0.45 -8.89 26.15
C ILE A 666 0.58 -7.63 27.01
N ARG A 667 -0.31 -6.65 26.78
CA ARG A 667 -0.25 -5.36 27.46
C ARG A 667 -0.28 -5.52 28.98
N GLY A 668 0.73 -4.95 29.65
CA GLY A 668 0.84 -4.97 31.11
C GLY A 668 1.46 -6.25 31.69
N GLN A 669 1.83 -7.22 30.85
CA GLN A 669 2.50 -8.42 31.28
C GLN A 669 4.01 -8.20 31.41
N GLU A 670 4.56 -8.61 32.55
CA GLU A 670 6.01 -8.67 32.78
C GLU A 670 6.53 -10.07 32.46
N LEU A 671 7.65 -10.14 31.75
CA LEU A 671 8.30 -11.37 31.33
C LEU A 671 9.74 -11.39 31.78
N TYR A 672 10.11 -12.48 32.43
CA TYR A 672 11.45 -12.74 32.94
C TYR A 672 12.01 -13.96 32.25
N LEU A 673 13.25 -13.89 31.80
CA LEU A 673 13.99 -15.00 31.21
C LEU A 673 15.12 -15.41 32.14
N THR A 674 15.15 -16.66 32.56
CA THR A 674 16.27 -17.24 33.31
C THR A 674 17.15 -18.04 32.36
N ASP A 675 18.43 -17.68 32.28
CA ASP A 675 19.47 -18.48 31.64
C ASP A 675 20.04 -19.46 32.67
N LYS A 676 19.74 -20.75 32.51
CA LYS A 676 20.15 -21.81 33.45
C LYS A 676 21.65 -22.12 33.37
N GLN A 677 22.34 -21.66 32.33
CA GLN A 677 23.79 -21.82 32.20
C GLN A 677 24.54 -20.79 33.05
N THR A 678 24.05 -19.54 33.06
CA THR A 678 24.68 -18.43 33.80
C THR A 678 24.00 -18.16 35.16
N LEU A 679 22.83 -18.77 35.40
CA LEU A 679 21.93 -18.53 36.54
C LEU A 679 21.46 -17.08 36.63
N GLN A 680 21.45 -16.36 35.50
CA GLN A 680 20.99 -14.97 35.43
C GLN A 680 19.52 -14.92 35.02
N THR A 681 18.70 -14.18 35.77
CA THR A 681 17.34 -13.81 35.38
C THR A 681 17.31 -12.36 34.90
N VAL A 682 16.73 -12.12 33.73
CA VAL A 682 16.58 -10.79 33.13
C VAL A 682 15.12 -10.49 32.83
N LYS A 683 14.71 -9.23 33.01
CA LYS A 683 13.37 -8.78 32.62
C LYS A 683 13.40 -8.32 31.17
N LEU A 684 12.77 -9.07 30.27
CA LEU A 684 12.81 -8.80 28.83
C LEU A 684 12.06 -7.52 28.43
N ASN A 685 11.17 -7.03 29.28
CA ASN A 685 10.51 -5.74 29.09
C ASN A 685 11.48 -4.53 29.15
N ASP A 686 12.61 -4.67 29.84
CA ASP A 686 13.58 -3.58 30.03
C ASP A 686 14.60 -3.51 28.89
N GLY A 687 14.69 -4.56 28.07
CA GLY A 687 15.60 -4.65 26.93
C GLY A 687 15.91 -6.09 26.54
N PRO A 688 16.61 -6.28 25.41
CA PRO A 688 16.97 -7.61 24.93
C PRO A 688 18.07 -8.25 25.81
N TYR A 689 18.12 -9.59 25.80
CA TYR A 689 19.16 -10.36 26.46
C TYR A 689 20.23 -10.80 25.46
N VAL A 690 21.49 -10.45 25.73
CA VAL A 690 22.64 -10.79 24.89
C VAL A 690 23.45 -11.89 25.54
N PHE A 691 23.79 -12.93 24.80
CA PHE A 691 24.54 -14.07 25.32
C PHE A 691 25.44 -14.72 24.26
N GLY A 692 26.45 -15.46 24.72
CA GLY A 692 27.27 -16.34 23.88
C GLY A 692 26.84 -17.80 24.01
N ALA A 693 27.06 -18.59 22.97
CA ALA A 693 26.76 -20.03 22.98
C ALA A 693 27.78 -20.89 22.23
N GLU A 694 28.00 -22.09 22.74
CA GLU A 694 28.90 -23.12 22.23
C GLU A 694 28.16 -24.38 21.77
N GLN A 695 28.76 -25.17 20.88
CA GLN A 695 28.10 -26.34 20.27
C GLN A 695 27.71 -27.41 21.31
N SER A 696 28.43 -27.45 22.44
CA SER A 696 28.21 -28.40 23.53
C SER A 696 27.24 -27.91 24.61
N ASP A 697 26.69 -26.70 24.48
CA ASP A 697 25.75 -26.17 25.46
C ASP A 697 24.48 -27.02 25.53
N ASN A 698 23.88 -27.09 26.72
CA ASN A 698 22.64 -27.82 26.91
C ASN A 698 21.49 -27.12 26.15
N PRO A 699 20.78 -27.82 25.24
CA PRO A 699 19.65 -27.25 24.53
C PRO A 699 18.56 -26.68 25.44
N ASP A 700 18.31 -27.29 26.60
CA ASP A 700 17.35 -26.79 27.59
C ASP A 700 17.97 -25.67 28.42
N ARG A 701 18.33 -24.55 27.79
CA ARG A 701 19.07 -23.45 28.44
C ARG A 701 18.17 -22.43 29.14
N PHE A 702 17.02 -22.10 28.56
CA PHE A 702 16.24 -20.95 28.98
C PHE A 702 14.93 -21.35 29.66
N GLU A 703 14.44 -20.47 30.53
CA GLU A 703 13.18 -20.63 31.21
C GLU A 703 12.45 -19.28 31.29
N LEU A 704 11.21 -19.24 30.82
CA LEU A 704 10.37 -18.04 30.79
C LEU A 704 9.41 -18.02 31.98
N HIS A 705 9.30 -16.87 32.63
CA HIS A 705 8.45 -16.66 33.80
C HIS A 705 7.60 -15.40 33.68
N PHE A 706 6.45 -15.41 34.36
CA PHE A 706 5.45 -14.33 34.36
C PHE A 706 5.34 -13.61 35.71
N GLY A 707 6.33 -13.81 36.59
CA GLY A 707 6.49 -13.21 37.90
C GLY A 707 7.94 -13.35 38.39
N VAL A 708 8.28 -12.67 39.49
CA VAL A 708 9.61 -12.79 40.12
C VAL A 708 9.79 -14.18 40.72
N VAL A 709 10.67 -14.98 40.13
CA VAL A 709 11.21 -16.18 40.78
C VAL A 709 12.18 -15.71 41.87
N GLY A 710 11.87 -16.03 43.12
CA GLY A 710 12.82 -15.84 44.22
C GLY A 710 14.09 -16.63 43.89
N ILE A 711 15.24 -15.98 43.93
CA ILE A 711 16.55 -16.63 43.88
C ILE A 711 16.54 -17.79 44.87
N ASP A 712 17.00 -18.97 44.41
CA ASP A 712 17.16 -20.17 45.21
C ASP A 712 17.73 -19.86 46.60
N ASP A 713 16.92 -20.20 47.60
CA ASP A 713 17.33 -20.47 48.98
C ASP A 713 18.23 -21.73 48.98
N ASN A 714 19.44 -21.62 48.43
CA ASN A 714 20.43 -22.67 48.57
C ASN A 714 21.21 -22.49 49.87
N THR A 715 20.73 -23.23 50.88
CA THR A 715 21.49 -23.86 51.95
C THR A 715 22.12 -22.96 53.01
N LEU A 716 21.34 -22.65 54.04
CA LEU A 716 21.73 -23.09 55.38
C LEU A 716 20.60 -23.92 55.97
N ALA A 717 20.99 -25.07 56.50
CA ALA A 717 20.18 -26.06 57.18
C ALA A 717 18.99 -25.47 57.96
N ASP A 718 17.86 -26.15 57.88
CA ASP A 718 17.05 -26.67 58.99
C ASP A 718 17.45 -26.28 60.44
N ALA A 719 17.65 -24.98 60.70
CA ALA A 719 17.84 -24.43 62.02
C ALA A 719 16.45 -24.09 62.57
N SER A 720 15.77 -25.15 63.04
CA SER A 720 14.87 -25.23 64.20
C SER A 720 14.16 -23.97 64.76
N LEU A 721 13.79 -22.98 63.93
CA LEU A 721 12.97 -21.86 64.39
C LEU A 721 11.52 -22.32 64.56
N HIS A 722 11.09 -22.56 65.80
CA HIS A 722 9.75 -23.03 66.16
C HIS A 722 9.16 -22.13 67.24
N ALA A 723 7.89 -21.76 67.08
CA ALA A 723 7.15 -21.03 68.11
C ALA A 723 5.84 -21.73 68.46
N TRP A 724 5.50 -21.76 69.75
CA TRP A 724 4.26 -22.35 70.24
C TRP A 724 3.78 -21.62 71.49
N VAL A 725 2.53 -21.87 71.87
CA VAL A 725 1.93 -21.35 73.09
C VAL A 725 1.47 -22.52 73.96
N SER A 726 1.83 -22.49 75.24
CA SER A 726 1.39 -23.49 76.22
C SER A 726 1.21 -22.84 77.59
N ASN A 727 0.09 -23.12 78.28
CA ASN A 727 -0.25 -22.59 79.61
C ASN A 727 -0.12 -21.06 79.75
N GLY A 728 -0.57 -20.29 78.74
CA GLY A 728 -0.50 -18.82 78.74
C GLY A 728 0.90 -18.23 78.51
N GLN A 729 1.87 -19.06 78.13
CA GLN A 729 3.24 -18.68 77.82
C GLN A 729 3.55 -18.91 76.34
N PHE A 730 4.18 -17.93 75.70
CA PHE A 730 4.75 -18.05 74.36
C PHE A 730 6.18 -18.54 74.44
N TYR A 731 6.55 -19.46 73.56
CA TYR A 731 7.89 -20.00 73.42
C TYR A 731 8.39 -19.79 71.99
N LEU A 732 9.66 -19.41 71.83
CA LEU A 732 10.38 -19.37 70.57
C LEU A 732 11.72 -20.09 70.73
N GLN A 733 11.92 -21.18 70.01
CA GLN A 733 13.25 -21.77 69.83
C GLN A 733 13.97 -21.02 68.72
N ASN A 734 15.11 -20.40 69.05
CA ASN A 734 15.92 -19.62 68.13
C ASN A 734 17.39 -20.03 68.20
N GLU A 735 17.91 -20.66 67.16
CA GLU A 735 19.33 -21.06 67.11
C GLU A 735 20.21 -20.07 66.31
N GLN A 736 19.65 -18.94 65.87
CA GLN A 736 20.29 -18.03 64.89
C GLN A 736 20.91 -16.74 65.50
N GLY A 737 20.99 -16.61 66.84
CA GLY A 737 21.58 -15.44 67.50
C GLY A 737 20.58 -14.30 67.75
N PRO A 738 20.97 -13.01 67.73
CA PRO A 738 20.06 -11.91 68.02
C PRO A 738 18.92 -11.78 66.99
N VAL A 739 17.66 -11.77 67.46
CA VAL A 739 16.47 -11.64 66.60
C VAL A 739 15.46 -10.63 67.15
N THR A 740 14.69 -10.03 66.26
CA THR A 740 13.50 -9.24 66.60
C THR A 740 12.27 -10.12 66.40
N LEU A 741 11.57 -10.42 67.49
CA LEU A 741 10.28 -11.09 67.50
C LEU A 741 9.15 -10.07 67.41
N MET A 742 8.16 -10.35 66.57
CA MET A 742 6.91 -9.61 66.46
C MET A 742 5.72 -10.57 66.41
N VAL A 743 4.70 -10.35 67.23
CA VAL A 743 3.41 -11.06 67.16
C VAL A 743 2.35 -10.07 66.69
N SER A 744 1.59 -10.42 65.67
CA SER A 744 0.52 -9.60 65.12
C SER A 744 -0.79 -10.37 64.98
N ASP A 745 -1.91 -9.65 64.95
CA ASP A 745 -3.17 -10.25 64.48
C ASP A 745 -3.16 -10.47 62.95
N LEU A 746 -4.23 -11.09 62.44
CA LEU A 746 -4.41 -11.34 61.01
C LEU A 746 -4.59 -10.06 60.17
N GLN A 747 -4.78 -8.90 60.79
CA GLN A 747 -4.84 -7.59 60.13
C GLN A 747 -3.48 -6.87 60.13
N GLY A 748 -2.41 -7.53 60.63
CA GLY A 748 -1.05 -7.00 60.65
C GLY A 748 -0.77 -6.02 61.80
N ARG A 749 -1.70 -5.83 62.75
CA ARG A 749 -1.46 -4.96 63.91
C ARG A 749 -0.50 -5.67 64.87
N THR A 750 0.61 -5.02 65.20
CA THR A 750 1.59 -5.56 66.14
C THR A 750 1.03 -5.56 67.56
N LEU A 751 0.92 -6.74 68.15
CA LEU A 751 0.42 -6.98 69.51
C LEU A 751 1.56 -7.16 70.51
N LEU A 752 2.70 -7.68 70.05
CA LEU A 752 3.89 -7.85 70.86
C LEU A 752 5.14 -7.65 70.00
N LYS A 753 6.18 -7.03 70.56
CA LYS A 753 7.49 -6.91 69.94
C LYS A 753 8.59 -7.05 71.00
N SER A 754 9.57 -7.92 70.75
CA SER A 754 10.69 -8.16 71.67
C SER A 754 11.99 -8.39 70.91
N ASN A 755 13.10 -7.83 71.40
CA ASN A 755 14.43 -8.12 70.88
C ASN A 755 15.08 -9.19 71.76
N ILE A 756 15.49 -10.30 71.14
CA ILE A 756 16.06 -11.47 71.82
C ILE A 756 17.54 -11.50 71.45
N ALA A 757 18.43 -11.28 72.40
CA ALA A 757 19.86 -11.08 72.13
C ALA A 757 20.68 -12.38 72.04
N THR A 758 20.12 -13.53 72.41
CA THR A 758 20.83 -14.81 72.51
C THR A 758 20.09 -15.93 71.78
N SER A 759 20.83 -16.92 71.29
CA SER A 759 20.26 -18.19 70.82
C SER A 759 19.79 -19.06 71.99
N GLY A 760 18.75 -19.87 71.78
CA GLY A 760 18.12 -20.77 72.76
C GLY A 760 16.60 -20.73 72.71
N ILE A 761 15.93 -21.31 73.72
CA ILE A 761 14.48 -21.17 73.90
C ILE A 761 14.22 -19.86 74.67
N TYR A 762 13.54 -18.93 74.02
CA TYR A 762 12.97 -17.73 74.63
C TYR A 762 11.53 -18.01 75.06
N SER A 763 11.12 -17.51 76.22
CA SER A 763 9.74 -17.61 76.68
C SER A 763 9.26 -16.34 77.37
N GLN A 764 8.00 -15.97 77.15
CA GLN A 764 7.36 -14.84 77.84
C GLN A 764 5.84 -15.04 77.97
N PRO A 765 5.19 -14.40 78.97
CA PRO A 765 3.74 -14.45 79.10
C PRO A 765 3.06 -13.85 77.87
N ILE A 766 1.98 -14.47 77.38
CA ILE A 766 1.19 -13.97 76.26
C ILE A 766 -0.27 -13.80 76.67
N ASN A 767 -0.69 -12.54 76.85
CA ASN A 767 -2.04 -12.17 77.26
C ASN A 767 -2.87 -11.75 76.02
N LEU A 768 -3.14 -12.71 75.13
CA LEU A 768 -3.95 -12.50 73.94
C LEU A 768 -5.24 -13.33 74.03
N THR A 769 -6.31 -12.87 73.39
CA THR A 769 -7.57 -13.63 73.32
C THR A 769 -7.40 -14.91 72.51
N THR A 770 -8.25 -15.92 72.73
CA THR A 770 -8.24 -17.17 71.96
C THR A 770 -8.31 -16.88 70.45
N GLY A 771 -7.36 -17.38 69.67
CA GLY A 771 -7.28 -17.09 68.23
C GLY A 771 -5.96 -17.46 67.57
N ILE A 772 -5.90 -17.28 66.25
CA ILE A 772 -4.69 -17.47 65.45
C ILE A 772 -3.97 -16.14 65.32
N TYR A 773 -2.66 -16.15 65.58
CA TYR A 773 -1.78 -14.99 65.47
C TYR A 773 -0.59 -15.31 64.58
N LEU A 774 -0.03 -14.27 63.96
CA LEU A 774 1.16 -14.37 63.14
C LEU A 774 2.38 -13.97 63.97
N VAL A 775 3.41 -14.80 63.95
CA VAL A 775 4.70 -14.56 64.58
C VAL A 775 5.71 -14.33 63.50
N SER A 776 6.32 -13.16 63.49
CA SER A 776 7.38 -12.78 62.58
C SER A 776 8.68 -12.64 63.36
N VAL A 777 9.73 -13.29 62.87
CA VAL A 777 11.07 -13.24 63.46
C VAL A 777 12.01 -12.70 62.40
N GLN A 778 12.70 -11.61 62.75
CA GLN A 778 13.61 -10.91 61.86
C GLN A 778 15.03 -10.96 62.43
N THR A 779 15.99 -11.41 61.62
CA THR A 779 17.43 -11.29 61.88
C THR A 779 17.99 -10.10 61.09
N ALA A 780 19.30 -9.88 61.12
CA ALA A 780 19.92 -8.84 60.28
C ALA A 780 19.74 -9.13 58.77
N ASP A 781 19.71 -10.40 58.39
CA ASP A 781 19.81 -10.85 56.99
C ASP A 781 18.60 -11.67 56.53
N SER A 782 17.63 -11.97 57.41
CA SER A 782 16.48 -12.83 57.08
C SER A 782 15.20 -12.48 57.83
N PHE A 783 14.06 -12.86 57.25
CA PHE A 783 12.73 -12.72 57.84
C PHE A 783 11.96 -14.03 57.70
N LYS A 784 11.37 -14.52 58.80
CA LYS A 784 10.53 -15.74 58.80
C LYS A 784 9.23 -15.49 59.53
N SER A 785 8.13 -16.01 58.99
CA SER A 785 6.78 -15.88 59.56
C SER A 785 6.14 -17.24 59.82
N MET A 786 5.44 -17.39 60.96
CA MET A 786 4.77 -18.62 61.38
C MET A 786 3.47 -18.33 62.12
N LYS A 787 2.53 -19.29 62.11
CA LYS A 787 1.24 -19.17 62.80
C LYS A 787 1.29 -19.84 64.16
N ILE A 788 0.80 -19.15 65.19
CA ILE A 788 0.55 -19.74 66.51
C ILE A 788 -0.93 -19.67 66.83
N PHE A 789 -1.40 -20.65 67.61
CA PHE A 789 -2.74 -20.65 68.17
C PHE A 789 -2.66 -20.39 69.67
N VAL A 790 -3.31 -19.31 70.14
CA VAL A 790 -3.47 -19.03 71.57
C VAL A 790 -4.82 -19.60 71.98
N ARG A 791 -4.83 -20.44 73.02
CA ARG A 791 -6.05 -21.05 73.58
C ARG A 791 -6.70 -20.17 74.62
#